data_AF-A0A397S6F1-F1
#
_entry.id   AF-A0A397S6F1-F1
#
_cell.length_a   1.000
_cell.length_b   1.000
_cell.length_c   1.000
_cell.angle_alpha   90.00
_cell.angle_beta   90.00
_cell.angle_gamma   90.00
#
_symmetry.space_group_name_H-M   'P 1'
#
loop_
_entity.id
_entity.type
_entity.pdbx_description
1 polymer ?
#
loop_
_entity_poly.entity_id
_entity_poly.type
_entity_poly.pdbx_seq_one_letter_code
_entity_poly.pdbx_strand_id
1 'polypeptide(L)'
;MNRKKKLFIISAGLILVSFSTTSVNAATTTANNVDVLLEQQENTTNDKIRYISTLELSNGVTLNDITKIDMQLSLSKAGETTLTTEKELFSVYDTVTGTNGKAKIDNTYYSVFTITEVAQSYPGWNLSASFEYHYSNGTHEETNTVNYKIPEAYALKSSGSGEFVTTSECFADSVQDGQILQCFCWSYNEIMNFLPDIANQGFTAIQTSPVQVCKEATVGQTAKGSWWAYYQPAAFTIDDTGDNALGTPEEFQAMCQMAHSYGVKVLVDVVANHLGNQWVADSLCERAYYYEWEIAGMSAPADRNAKPGEAGYVPYTGQVWAYGSGTPVDPGTANASTTPAINTYYYKNTLKFHPYAVQDNDQPGNVTQGNIGMMDLDTSDPVVQDAVADYLEELISYGVDGFRFDAAKHIETPDDDPSFASDFWPNVMGRAFAAGNALGKDIYAYGEILNRPGTDRSLGWYTKHGVAITDSGLGHGIVESGGTGFGSFNGADGNNYIDYKENMVTWAESHDNYMGTQDTHNKSVQIINRSYALLGARKDFCTLYCARFEDYEKSKLGSVACLNGWSYDCVGAVNKFHNFYAKLDADESCYSSNGYDVCERFVNTNPTQNGVVIVGGAGNCSVSVPHMANGTYKDYVTGNTFTVSNGTLSGTVGDSEIAVVYNNTGSTQGACSISSNAPTTFYTATMDATYIIRNATSATLTIDGHNYSVTSGATLSFGYDMEVGQTKTVTITAIDKNGNPVTQSFTYTKVAAPKTYTVHFVKPESWSSLNAYLYQTTNGTPTLASMEYDSSSSSYFVEYLETYHYVAFGNGVNQTVLIPLTEADTTYQVIPYDGYVYFDNTGSWSTVNAYMWIDEATHNAKWPGVTITEDSTTGLFKVNPNGYTSIIFNNGSGKTDDLTIYTDYSYVYNASSYAGIRVEEADACDHKYTNPVWTWNGYSAATLKLTCANCGKTITKDATITSEITVEPTTTTTGTRVYTATVTFNGNTYTNTKNETLPMVDNSITTVPRVEPSCTANGNILYYIKNGKYYSDSYCTVEISLSDTVIPATGHTHEGNVIVSKSNLSATCSTCGETYTIEVDSTTIYFVNTSDWANVTAYAWKGEGGEGNQNHAWPGIAMTDTGLTYNGHKIYSYKNTEGYTKIIFSNSGSSQTADLTIPTDANCYIYNDSFDYVFVGE
;
A
#
# COMPACT_ATOMS: atom_id res chain seq x y z
N MET A 1 26.22 -8.82 -43.76
CA MET A 1 25.29 -9.21 -44.84
C MET A 1 23.94 -8.59 -44.55
N ASN A 2 23.45 -7.77 -45.47
CA ASN A 2 22.23 -6.96 -45.37
C ASN A 2 20.97 -7.81 -45.08
N ARG A 3 20.37 -7.65 -43.90
CA ARG A 3 18.94 -7.93 -43.71
C ARG A 3 18.20 -6.59 -43.63
N LYS A 4 17.63 -6.17 -44.76
CA LYS A 4 16.62 -5.11 -44.81
C LYS A 4 15.47 -5.54 -43.88
N LYS A 5 15.35 -4.95 -42.69
CA LYS A 5 14.16 -5.10 -41.84
C LYS A 5 13.03 -4.37 -42.54
N LYS A 6 12.12 -5.12 -43.18
CA LYS A 6 10.86 -4.58 -43.71
C LYS A 6 9.97 -4.22 -42.52
N LEU A 7 9.29 -3.08 -42.59
CA LEU A 7 8.26 -2.69 -41.64
C LEU A 7 7.12 -3.72 -41.73
N PHE A 8 6.95 -4.57 -40.72
CA PHE A 8 5.85 -5.54 -40.65
C PHE A 8 4.76 -4.96 -39.74
N ILE A 9 3.53 -4.85 -40.26
CA ILE A 9 2.33 -4.44 -39.52
C ILE A 9 1.37 -5.64 -39.51
N ILE A 10 1.20 -6.30 -38.36
CA ILE A 10 0.25 -7.40 -38.09
C ILE A 10 -0.36 -7.06 -36.70
N SER A 11 -1.65 -7.09 -36.36
CA SER A 11 -2.94 -7.55 -36.90
C SER A 11 -4.06 -6.65 -36.37
N ALA A 12 -5.17 -6.49 -37.11
CA ALA A 12 -6.38 -5.85 -36.59
C ALA A 12 -7.11 -6.79 -35.61
N GLY A 13 -7.06 -6.47 -34.32
CA GLY A 13 -7.90 -7.07 -33.28
C GLY A 13 -8.68 -5.96 -32.59
N LEU A 14 -10.00 -5.94 -32.80
CA LEU A 14 -10.92 -4.91 -32.30
C LEU A 14 -11.19 -5.12 -30.79
N ILE A 15 -10.90 -4.14 -29.95
CA ILE A 15 -11.48 -4.01 -28.59
C ILE A 15 -12.11 -2.63 -28.50
N LEU A 16 -13.43 -2.59 -28.30
CA LEU A 16 -14.19 -1.37 -28.02
C LEU A 16 -13.80 -0.85 -26.63
N VAL A 17 -13.21 0.35 -26.58
CA VAL A 17 -12.86 1.07 -25.34
C VAL A 17 -13.46 2.47 -25.41
N SER A 18 -14.20 2.88 -24.39
CA SER A 18 -14.81 4.19 -24.20
C SER A 18 -13.81 5.23 -23.70
N PHE A 19 -13.90 6.46 -24.22
CA PHE A 19 -12.96 7.57 -23.98
C PHE A 19 -13.28 8.38 -22.71
N SER A 20 -12.24 8.90 -22.04
CA SER A 20 -12.33 10.02 -21.09
C SER A 20 -11.22 11.03 -21.41
N THR A 21 -11.58 12.26 -21.79
CA THR A 21 -10.62 13.31 -22.13
C THR A 21 -10.19 14.10 -20.88
N THR A 22 -8.89 14.27 -20.70
CA THR A 22 -8.31 15.41 -19.98
C THR A 22 -7.67 16.36 -21.00
N SER A 23 -7.86 17.65 -20.77
CA SER A 23 -7.62 18.75 -21.70
C SER A 23 -6.16 18.95 -22.09
N VAL A 24 -5.87 18.98 -23.40
CA VAL A 24 -4.66 19.60 -23.97
C VAL A 24 -5.08 20.91 -24.64
N ASN A 25 -4.42 22.01 -24.28
CA ASN A 25 -4.58 23.30 -24.94
C ASN A 25 -4.07 23.20 -26.39
N ALA A 26 -4.97 23.32 -27.37
CA ALA A 26 -4.60 23.60 -28.76
C ALA A 26 -5.31 24.87 -29.23
N ALA A 27 -4.52 25.81 -29.74
CA ALA A 27 -4.96 27.09 -30.25
C ALA A 27 -5.95 26.91 -31.42
N THR A 28 -7.01 27.73 -31.41
CA THR A 28 -8.00 27.79 -32.47
C THR A 28 -7.46 28.54 -33.69
N THR A 29 -7.35 27.85 -34.82
CA THR A 29 -7.37 28.45 -36.16
C THR A 29 -8.37 27.72 -37.03
N THR A 30 -9.35 28.45 -37.55
CA THR A 30 -10.41 27.94 -38.43
C THR A 30 -9.91 27.70 -39.85
N ALA A 31 -10.50 26.67 -40.48
CA ALA A 31 -10.64 26.36 -41.91
C ALA A 31 -9.47 25.67 -42.64
N ASN A 32 -9.53 24.33 -42.74
CA ASN A 32 -9.70 23.56 -43.99
C ASN A 32 -9.88 22.06 -43.67
N ASN A 33 -10.57 21.36 -44.56
CA ASN A 33 -11.07 19.99 -44.45
C ASN A 33 -10.03 18.93 -44.02
N VAL A 34 -10.47 17.96 -43.21
CA VAL A 34 -9.81 16.71 -42.76
C VAL A 34 -8.66 16.88 -41.74
N ASP A 35 -8.94 16.66 -40.45
CA ASP A 35 -7.98 16.79 -39.35
C ASP A 35 -7.57 15.44 -38.76
N VAL A 36 -6.28 15.25 -38.51
CA VAL A 36 -5.77 14.07 -37.80
C VAL A 36 -5.36 14.48 -36.39
N LEU A 37 -5.88 13.77 -35.40
CA LEU A 37 -5.59 13.94 -33.98
C LEU A 37 -4.68 12.81 -33.50
N LEU A 38 -3.72 13.19 -32.66
CA LEU A 38 -2.83 12.27 -31.93
C LEU A 38 -3.41 12.06 -30.54
N GLU A 39 -3.69 10.81 -30.18
CA GLU A 39 -4.06 10.45 -28.80
C GLU A 39 -3.02 9.46 -28.26
N GLN A 40 -2.20 9.94 -27.31
CA GLN A 40 -1.27 9.09 -26.57
C GLN A 40 -2.04 8.41 -25.45
N GLN A 41 -2.23 7.09 -25.55
CA GLN A 41 -2.69 6.28 -24.44
C GLN A 41 -1.46 5.81 -23.65
N GLU A 42 -1.19 6.40 -22.48
CA GLU A 42 -0.21 5.85 -21.55
C GLU A 42 -0.78 4.57 -20.92
N ASN A 43 -0.41 3.43 -21.50
CA ASN A 43 -0.64 2.11 -20.94
C ASN A 43 0.75 1.49 -20.74
N THR A 44 1.23 1.47 -19.50
CA THR A 44 2.65 1.24 -19.10
C THR A 44 3.22 -0.16 -19.37
N THR A 45 2.60 -0.93 -20.26
CA THR A 45 3.16 -2.20 -20.77
C THR A 45 3.29 -2.25 -22.28
N ASN A 46 2.73 -1.28 -23.02
CA ASN A 46 2.84 -1.16 -24.47
C ASN A 46 2.35 0.22 -24.90
N ASP A 47 3.24 1.16 -25.19
CA ASP A 47 2.87 2.46 -25.76
C ASP A 47 2.09 2.26 -27.07
N LYS A 48 0.77 2.42 -27.01
CA LYS A 48 -0.12 2.34 -28.16
C LYS A 48 -0.35 3.75 -28.67
N ILE A 49 0.41 4.18 -29.68
CA ILE A 49 0.14 5.47 -30.34
C ILE A 49 -1.10 5.30 -31.21
N ARG A 50 -2.17 6.07 -30.93
CA ARG A 50 -3.39 6.08 -31.75
C ARG A 50 -3.45 7.32 -32.64
N TYR A 51 -3.67 7.09 -33.92
CA TYR A 51 -3.98 8.13 -34.89
C TYR A 51 -5.48 8.10 -35.18
N ILE A 52 -6.14 9.25 -35.02
CA ILE A 52 -7.56 9.42 -35.30
C ILE A 52 -7.69 10.45 -36.42
N SER A 53 -8.16 10.05 -37.59
CA SER A 53 -8.50 10.99 -38.67
C SER A 53 -9.98 11.34 -38.63
N THR A 54 -10.32 12.61 -38.73
CA THR A 54 -11.68 13.14 -38.84
C THR A 54 -11.92 13.65 -40.25
N LEU A 55 -13.01 13.22 -40.89
CA LEU A 55 -13.40 13.64 -42.24
C LEU A 55 -14.80 14.25 -42.22
N GLU A 56 -14.93 15.51 -42.63
CA GLU A 56 -16.22 16.13 -42.91
C GLU A 56 -16.58 15.98 -44.39
N LEU A 57 -17.65 15.25 -44.69
CA LEU A 57 -18.09 15.08 -46.07
C LEU A 57 -18.80 16.34 -46.58
N SER A 58 -18.38 16.78 -47.77
CA SER A 58 -19.04 17.87 -48.51
C SER A 58 -20.50 17.52 -48.85
N ASN A 59 -21.35 18.55 -48.95
CA ASN A 59 -22.79 18.39 -49.15
C ASN A 59 -23.12 17.51 -50.38
N GLY A 60 -23.74 16.36 -50.13
CA GLY A 60 -24.19 15.42 -51.17
C GLY A 60 -23.28 14.19 -51.37
N VAL A 61 -22.15 14.11 -50.66
CA VAL A 61 -21.30 12.90 -50.60
C VAL A 61 -21.64 12.11 -49.34
N THR A 62 -21.77 10.78 -49.47
CA THR A 62 -22.08 9.85 -48.38
C THR A 62 -20.90 8.92 -48.11
N LEU A 63 -20.89 8.24 -46.95
CA LEU A 63 -19.91 7.19 -46.63
C LEU A 63 -19.72 6.16 -47.75
N ASN A 64 -20.81 5.83 -48.46
CA ASN A 64 -20.80 4.85 -49.54
C ASN A 64 -20.05 5.30 -50.79
N ASP A 65 -19.71 6.59 -50.87
CA ASP A 65 -18.93 7.16 -51.96
C ASP A 65 -17.42 7.02 -51.73
N ILE A 66 -16.95 6.64 -50.54
CA ILE A 66 -15.53 6.35 -50.29
C ILE A 66 -15.21 4.94 -50.79
N THR A 67 -14.30 4.84 -51.74
CA THR A 67 -13.89 3.56 -52.38
C THR A 67 -12.65 2.94 -51.75
N LYS A 68 -11.75 3.78 -51.21
CA LYS A 68 -10.47 3.36 -50.65
C LYS A 68 -9.92 4.44 -49.73
N ILE A 69 -9.17 4.04 -48.69
CA ILE A 69 -8.35 4.94 -47.89
C ILE A 69 -6.91 4.44 -47.91
N ASP A 70 -5.96 5.27 -48.32
CA ASP A 70 -4.53 5.01 -48.20
C ASP A 70 -3.96 5.69 -46.97
N MET A 71 -3.14 4.97 -46.22
CA MET A 71 -2.37 5.53 -45.11
C MET A 71 -0.90 5.55 -45.48
N GLN A 72 -0.28 6.73 -45.40
CA GLN A 72 1.16 6.89 -45.54
C GLN A 72 1.79 7.06 -44.16
N LEU A 73 2.82 6.25 -43.90
CA LEU A 73 3.60 6.27 -42.66
C LEU A 73 5.07 6.53 -42.99
N SER A 74 5.69 7.45 -42.25
CA SER A 74 7.12 7.70 -42.36
C SER A 74 7.81 7.81 -41.01
N LEU A 75 9.05 7.32 -40.95
CA LEU A 75 9.95 7.47 -39.80
C LEU A 75 11.16 8.27 -40.26
N SER A 76 11.44 9.38 -39.58
CA SER A 76 12.56 10.25 -39.91
C SER A 76 13.33 10.69 -38.66
N LYS A 77 14.66 10.73 -38.77
CA LYS A 77 15.55 11.31 -37.74
C LYS A 77 16.66 12.07 -38.45
N ALA A 78 17.04 13.23 -37.91
CA ALA A 78 18.06 14.07 -38.53
C ALA A 78 19.38 13.28 -38.71
N GLY A 79 19.89 13.23 -39.95
CA GLY A 79 21.10 12.48 -40.30
C GLY A 79 20.89 11.00 -40.65
N GLU A 80 19.68 10.46 -40.48
CA GLU A 80 19.33 9.07 -40.81
C GLU A 80 18.49 9.00 -42.09
N THR A 81 18.46 7.83 -42.74
CA THR A 81 17.63 7.62 -43.94
C THR A 81 16.16 7.46 -43.56
N THR A 82 15.28 8.30 -44.10
CA THR A 82 13.83 8.21 -43.90
C THR A 82 13.29 6.87 -44.39
N LEU A 83 12.47 6.22 -43.57
CA LEU A 83 11.77 4.98 -43.92
C LEU A 83 10.29 5.30 -44.17
N THR A 84 9.72 4.79 -45.25
CA THR A 84 8.30 5.01 -45.59
C THR A 84 7.58 3.69 -45.88
N THR A 85 6.28 3.64 -45.56
CA THR A 85 5.37 2.58 -46.00
C THR A 85 4.01 3.17 -46.35
N GLU A 86 3.29 2.47 -47.21
CA GLU A 86 1.90 2.78 -47.55
C GLU A 86 1.02 1.55 -47.26
N LYS A 87 -0.19 1.77 -46.77
CA LYS A 87 -1.15 0.71 -46.47
C LYS A 87 -2.57 1.12 -46.84
N GLU A 88 -3.18 0.31 -47.68
CA GLU A 88 -4.61 0.40 -48.04
C GLU A 88 -5.49 -0.12 -46.90
N LEU A 89 -6.54 0.64 -46.56
CA LEU A 89 -7.51 0.34 -45.52
C LEU A 89 -8.91 0.12 -46.13
N PHE A 90 -9.66 -0.85 -45.59
CA PHE A 90 -10.91 -1.35 -46.21
C PHE A 90 -12.21 -1.00 -45.43
N SER A 91 -12.18 -0.17 -44.39
CA SER A 91 -13.41 0.12 -43.61
C SER A 91 -13.45 1.53 -43.00
N VAL A 92 -14.59 2.21 -43.15
CA VAL A 92 -14.98 3.47 -42.49
C VAL A 92 -16.15 3.18 -41.54
N TYR A 93 -16.11 3.66 -40.30
CA TYR A 93 -17.14 3.38 -39.29
C TYR A 93 -18.07 4.59 -39.08
N ASP A 94 -19.38 4.35 -38.92
CA ASP A 94 -20.45 5.35 -38.74
C ASP A 94 -20.88 5.54 -37.27
N THR A 95 -20.16 5.01 -36.28
CA THR A 95 -20.69 4.96 -34.90
C THR A 95 -19.71 5.43 -33.83
N VAL A 96 -19.97 6.64 -33.33
CA VAL A 96 -19.67 7.04 -31.95
C VAL A 96 -21.02 7.22 -31.25
N THR A 97 -21.41 6.27 -30.39
CA THR A 97 -22.42 6.54 -29.35
C THR A 97 -21.77 7.45 -28.31
N GLY A 98 -21.87 8.76 -28.52
CA GLY A 98 -21.47 9.79 -27.57
C GLY A 98 -22.62 10.10 -26.60
N THR A 99 -22.36 9.95 -25.31
CA THR A 99 -23.13 10.57 -24.23
C THR A 99 -23.02 12.09 -24.34
N ASN A 100 -23.92 12.70 -25.11
CA ASN A 100 -24.47 14.04 -24.92
C ASN A 100 -25.51 14.25 -26.01
N GLY A 101 -26.77 14.36 -25.63
CA GLY A 101 -27.91 14.57 -26.53
C GLY A 101 -27.83 15.89 -27.30
N LYS A 102 -26.96 15.96 -28.30
CA LYS A 102 -27.12 16.82 -29.47
C LYS A 102 -27.68 15.95 -30.57
N ALA A 103 -28.75 16.41 -31.22
CA ALA A 103 -29.18 15.85 -32.49
C ALA A 103 -28.00 15.84 -33.48
N LYS A 104 -28.03 14.90 -34.43
CA LYS A 104 -27.09 14.77 -35.56
C LYS A 104 -26.89 16.13 -36.22
N ILE A 105 -25.76 16.77 -35.93
CA ILE A 105 -25.29 18.01 -36.57
C ILE A 105 -23.83 17.69 -36.94
N ASP A 106 -23.54 17.79 -38.23
CA ASP A 106 -22.25 17.66 -38.91
C ASP A 106 -21.82 16.26 -39.39
N ASN A 107 -21.54 16.17 -40.70
CA ASN A 107 -21.18 14.98 -41.50
C ASN A 107 -19.74 14.47 -41.18
N THR A 108 -19.37 14.30 -39.91
CA THR A 108 -18.00 13.99 -39.48
C THR A 108 -17.81 12.49 -39.20
N TYR A 109 -16.84 11.85 -39.87
CA TYR A 109 -16.52 10.42 -39.75
C TYR A 109 -15.09 10.19 -39.23
N TYR A 110 -14.83 9.02 -38.61
CA TYR A 110 -13.55 8.72 -37.94
C TYR A 110 -12.89 7.44 -38.45
N SER A 111 -11.56 7.44 -38.52
CA SER A 111 -10.73 6.23 -38.67
C SER A 111 -9.67 6.19 -37.57
N VAL A 112 -9.52 5.04 -36.89
CA VAL A 112 -8.61 4.87 -35.74
C VAL A 112 -7.57 3.81 -36.06
N PHE A 113 -6.29 4.15 -35.92
CA PHE A 113 -5.18 3.23 -36.13
C PHE A 113 -4.23 3.21 -34.93
N THR A 114 -3.71 2.03 -34.55
CA THR A 114 -2.81 1.85 -33.41
C THR A 114 -1.44 1.34 -33.87
N ILE A 115 -0.36 2.00 -33.43
CA ILE A 115 1.03 1.63 -33.75
C ILE A 115 1.79 1.40 -32.45
N THR A 116 1.98 0.13 -32.09
CA THR A 116 2.57 -0.24 -30.78
C THR A 116 4.04 -0.66 -30.89
N GLU A 117 4.40 -1.49 -31.87
CA GLU A 117 5.76 -2.05 -31.96
C GLU A 117 6.79 -1.11 -32.61
N VAL A 118 6.33 -0.14 -33.40
CA VAL A 118 7.24 0.78 -34.13
C VAL A 118 7.82 1.85 -33.19
N ALA A 119 7.06 2.33 -32.20
CA ALA A 119 7.55 3.34 -31.26
C ALA A 119 8.73 2.83 -30.42
N GLN A 120 8.63 1.58 -29.92
CA GLN A 120 9.64 0.95 -29.08
C GLN A 120 10.97 0.70 -29.82
N SER A 121 10.93 0.49 -31.14
CA SER A 121 12.11 0.15 -31.94
C SER A 121 12.88 1.36 -32.48
N TYR A 122 12.33 2.58 -32.39
CA TYR A 122 12.90 3.80 -32.99
C TYR A 122 12.88 5.03 -32.05
N PRO A 123 13.46 4.94 -30.83
CA PRO A 123 13.48 6.06 -29.89
C PRO A 123 14.19 7.30 -30.43
N GLY A 124 13.60 8.48 -30.21
CA GLY A 124 14.09 9.76 -30.72
C GLY A 124 13.90 9.98 -32.24
N TRP A 125 13.19 9.10 -32.94
CA TRP A 125 12.75 9.33 -34.32
C TRP A 125 11.38 10.04 -34.34
N ASN A 126 11.10 10.76 -35.43
CA ASN A 126 9.79 11.33 -35.71
C ASN A 126 8.98 10.33 -36.53
N LEU A 127 7.83 9.93 -36.01
CA LEU A 127 6.82 9.15 -36.70
C LEU A 127 5.78 10.10 -37.29
N SER A 128 5.62 10.08 -38.61
CA SER A 128 4.64 10.89 -39.32
C SER A 128 3.60 10.00 -39.97
N ALA A 129 2.32 10.39 -39.89
CA ALA A 129 1.22 9.71 -40.56
C ALA A 129 0.31 10.70 -41.29
N SER A 130 -0.18 10.29 -42.46
CA SER A 130 -1.25 10.96 -43.21
C SER A 130 -2.19 9.91 -43.83
N PHE A 131 -3.42 10.32 -44.12
CA PHE A 131 -4.42 9.50 -44.79
C PHE A 131 -4.88 10.19 -46.07
N GLU A 132 -5.21 9.40 -47.09
CA GLU A 132 -5.76 9.85 -48.36
C GLU A 132 -7.06 9.09 -48.62
N TYR A 133 -8.16 9.82 -48.82
CA TYR A 133 -9.50 9.28 -49.04
C TYR A 133 -9.83 9.35 -50.52
N HIS A 134 -10.17 8.21 -51.14
CA HIS A 134 -10.54 8.13 -52.55
C HIS A 134 -12.04 7.93 -52.73
N TYR A 135 -12.65 8.74 -53.59
CA TYR A 135 -14.10 8.76 -53.82
C TYR A 135 -14.50 8.07 -55.14
N SER A 136 -15.74 7.58 -55.20
CA SER A 136 -16.35 6.83 -56.31
C SER A 136 -16.43 7.63 -57.62
N ASN A 137 -16.44 8.96 -57.52
CA ASN A 137 -16.40 9.91 -58.63
C ASN A 137 -14.96 10.15 -59.18
N GLY A 138 -13.94 9.51 -58.59
CA GLY A 138 -12.54 9.61 -58.99
C GLY A 138 -11.73 10.74 -58.34
N THR A 139 -12.30 11.52 -57.41
CA THR A 139 -11.55 12.53 -56.64
C THR A 139 -10.87 11.92 -55.41
N HIS A 140 -9.87 12.60 -54.85
CA HIS A 140 -9.21 12.21 -53.60
C HIS A 140 -8.98 13.43 -52.69
N GLU A 141 -8.89 13.20 -51.39
CA GLU A 141 -8.58 14.21 -50.37
C GLU A 141 -7.53 13.67 -49.38
N GLU A 142 -6.46 14.42 -49.17
CA GLU A 142 -5.39 14.09 -48.21
C GLU A 142 -5.59 14.81 -46.87
N THR A 143 -5.25 14.15 -45.77
CA THR A 143 -5.25 14.76 -44.43
C THR A 143 -3.99 15.57 -44.18
N ASN A 144 -4.08 16.45 -43.19
CA ASN A 144 -2.89 16.98 -42.54
C ASN A 144 -1.98 15.84 -42.03
N THR A 145 -0.66 16.02 -42.18
CA THR A 145 0.33 15.09 -41.63
C THR A 145 0.58 15.39 -40.17
N VAL A 146 0.47 14.37 -39.32
CA VAL A 146 0.73 14.50 -37.89
C VAL A 146 2.06 13.86 -37.54
N ASN A 147 2.90 14.63 -36.85
CA ASN A 147 4.23 14.21 -36.41
C ASN A 147 4.21 13.89 -34.91
N TYR A 148 4.62 12.68 -34.55
CA TYR A 148 4.87 12.27 -33.17
C TYR A 148 6.38 12.08 -32.97
N LYS A 149 6.96 12.80 -32.02
CA LYS A 149 8.35 12.56 -31.61
C LYS A 149 8.35 11.41 -30.61
N ILE A 150 8.94 10.28 -30.99
CA ILE A 150 9.11 9.14 -30.10
C ILE A 150 10.08 9.55 -28.98
N PRO A 151 9.73 9.39 -27.69
CA PRO A 151 10.63 9.66 -26.58
C PRO A 151 11.98 8.92 -26.74
N GLU A 152 13.05 9.50 -26.20
CA GLU A 152 14.33 8.78 -26.14
C GLU A 152 14.22 7.61 -25.17
N ALA A 153 14.95 6.51 -25.44
CA ALA A 153 14.92 5.30 -24.64
C ALA A 153 15.15 5.62 -23.15
N TYR A 154 16.22 6.33 -22.84
CA TYR A 154 16.52 6.74 -21.46
C TYR A 154 16.12 8.19 -21.26
N ALA A 155 15.42 8.48 -20.16
CA ALA A 155 15.13 9.84 -19.75
C ALA A 155 16.19 10.29 -18.75
N LEU A 156 17.13 11.13 -19.20
CA LEU A 156 18.02 11.86 -18.30
C LEU A 156 17.26 13.08 -17.76
N LYS A 157 16.89 13.04 -16.48
CA LYS A 157 16.21 14.15 -15.82
C LYS A 157 17.27 15.07 -15.22
N SER A 158 17.29 16.31 -15.70
CA SER A 158 18.22 17.42 -15.37
C SER A 158 19.65 17.33 -15.94
N SER A 159 20.05 18.39 -16.64
CA SER A 159 21.43 18.61 -17.11
C SER A 159 21.87 20.08 -17.00
N GLY A 160 21.41 20.79 -15.98
CA GLY A 160 21.84 22.16 -15.66
C GLY A 160 21.15 22.64 -14.38
N SER A 161 21.77 23.30 -13.40
CA SER A 161 23.01 24.09 -13.35
C SER A 161 23.96 23.66 -12.20
N GLY A 162 24.05 22.35 -11.92
CA GLY A 162 24.90 21.83 -10.85
C GLY A 162 26.39 21.89 -11.20
N GLU A 163 27.12 22.84 -10.63
CA GLU A 163 28.59 22.79 -10.63
C GLU A 163 29.06 21.44 -10.03
N PHE A 164 30.17 20.89 -10.52
CA PHE A 164 30.78 19.71 -9.92
C PHE A 164 31.08 19.98 -8.46
N VAL A 165 30.58 19.13 -7.55
CA VAL A 165 30.69 19.40 -6.13
C VAL A 165 32.14 19.22 -5.70
N THR A 166 32.82 20.30 -5.34
CA THR A 166 34.16 20.27 -4.75
C THR A 166 34.04 19.87 -3.28
N THR A 167 34.52 18.69 -2.88
CA THR A 167 34.37 18.16 -1.50
C THR A 167 35.57 18.33 -0.59
N SER A 168 36.59 19.10 -0.98
CA SER A 168 37.66 19.40 -0.02
C SER A 168 37.14 20.03 1.29
N GLU A 169 35.97 20.67 1.26
CA GLU A 169 35.38 21.42 2.38
C GLU A 169 34.12 20.80 2.98
N CYS A 170 33.53 19.77 2.37
CA CYS A 170 32.16 19.37 2.73
C CYS A 170 32.07 18.69 4.09
N PHE A 171 33.07 17.89 4.49
CA PHE A 171 33.05 17.12 5.73
C PHE A 171 34.38 17.21 6.45
N ALA A 172 34.33 17.16 7.78
CA ALA A 172 35.51 16.94 8.60
C ALA A 172 36.00 15.48 8.50
N ASP A 173 37.20 15.20 9.01
CA ASP A 173 37.80 13.87 8.90
C ASP A 173 37.20 12.89 9.94
N SER A 174 36.72 13.41 11.08
CA SER A 174 36.05 12.66 12.14
C SER A 174 34.71 13.30 12.52
N VAL A 175 33.88 12.59 13.28
CA VAL A 175 32.63 13.17 13.81
C VAL A 175 32.89 14.30 14.80
N GLN A 176 33.90 14.16 15.68
CA GLN A 176 34.28 15.19 16.66
C GLN A 176 34.71 16.51 16.01
N ASP A 177 35.36 16.43 14.85
CA ASP A 177 35.82 17.60 14.09
C ASP A 177 34.73 18.22 13.20
N GLY A 178 33.54 17.63 13.19
CA GLY A 178 32.43 17.98 12.32
C GLY A 178 31.16 18.34 13.10
N GLN A 179 30.09 18.60 12.34
CA GLN A 179 28.79 18.95 12.89
C GLN A 179 27.76 17.83 12.69
N ILE A 180 26.84 17.68 13.65
CA ILE A 180 25.83 16.60 13.68
C ILE A 180 24.44 17.18 13.37
N LEU A 181 23.69 16.54 12.48
CA LEU A 181 22.25 16.79 12.35
C LEU A 181 21.47 15.72 13.13
N GLN A 182 20.69 16.12 14.13
CA GLN A 182 19.76 15.21 14.78
C GLN A 182 18.48 15.10 13.95
N CYS A 183 18.32 13.98 13.24
CA CYS A 183 17.12 13.59 12.50
C CYS A 183 16.04 13.07 13.47
N PHE A 184 15.67 13.91 14.44
CA PHE A 184 14.82 13.56 15.56
C PHE A 184 13.44 13.10 15.08
N CYS A 185 13.11 11.84 15.35
CA CYS A 185 11.88 11.13 14.95
C CYS A 185 11.65 10.98 13.43
N TRP A 186 12.67 11.13 12.59
CA TRP A 186 12.55 10.91 11.15
C TRP A 186 12.61 9.43 10.83
N SER A 187 11.79 8.95 9.89
CA SER A 187 11.94 7.59 9.37
C SER A 187 13.21 7.44 8.53
N TYR A 188 13.69 6.21 8.41
CA TYR A 188 14.89 5.88 7.62
C TYR A 188 14.72 6.30 6.16
N ASN A 189 13.53 6.12 5.59
CA ASN A 189 13.18 6.55 4.24
C ASN A 189 13.23 8.08 4.09
N GLU A 190 12.75 8.82 5.07
CA GLU A 190 12.82 10.29 5.03
C GLU A 190 14.26 10.79 5.17
N ILE A 191 15.06 10.18 6.05
CA ILE A 191 16.49 10.47 6.11
C ILE A 191 17.13 10.24 4.73
N MET A 192 16.86 9.09 4.09
CA MET A 192 17.37 8.79 2.75
C MET A 192 16.97 9.85 1.70
N ASN A 193 15.72 10.32 1.72
CA ASN A 193 15.26 11.37 0.80
C ASN A 193 16.07 12.66 0.91
N PHE A 194 16.46 13.04 2.14
CA PHE A 194 17.16 14.30 2.42
C PHE A 194 18.67 14.18 2.57
N LEU A 195 19.24 12.98 2.59
CA LEU A 195 20.69 12.75 2.63
C LEU A 195 21.50 13.58 1.61
N PRO A 196 21.06 13.77 0.34
CA PRO A 196 21.75 14.69 -0.56
C PRO A 196 21.84 16.12 -0.05
N ASP A 197 20.76 16.64 0.51
CA ASP A 197 20.69 17.99 1.05
C ASP A 197 21.48 18.10 2.35
N ILE A 198 21.35 17.12 3.25
CA ILE A 198 22.12 17.02 4.51
C ILE A 198 23.63 17.04 4.20
N ALA A 199 24.06 16.23 3.24
CA ALA A 199 25.44 16.18 2.76
C ALA A 199 25.89 17.53 2.15
N ASN A 200 25.01 18.19 1.39
CA ASN A 200 25.30 19.50 0.82
C ASN A 200 25.36 20.62 1.88
N GLN A 201 24.65 20.49 3.00
CA GLN A 201 24.78 21.38 4.16
C GLN A 201 26.06 21.14 4.96
N GLY A 202 26.85 20.11 4.64
CA GLY A 202 28.15 19.86 5.27
C GLY A 202 28.06 19.29 6.69
N PHE A 203 26.94 18.66 7.05
CA PHE A 203 26.88 17.84 8.25
C PHE A 203 27.76 16.60 8.06
N THR A 204 28.68 16.37 8.99
CA THR A 204 29.60 15.22 8.93
C THR A 204 28.91 13.94 9.41
N ALA A 205 27.93 14.07 10.31
CA ALA A 205 27.13 12.96 10.79
C ALA A 205 25.65 13.32 10.90
N ILE A 206 24.80 12.30 10.86
CA ILE A 206 23.42 12.34 11.33
C ILE A 206 23.30 11.56 12.64
N GLN A 207 22.31 11.91 13.44
CA GLN A 207 21.87 11.12 14.60
C GLN A 207 20.40 10.74 14.47
N THR A 208 20.08 9.46 14.57
CA THR A 208 18.70 8.96 14.61
C THR A 208 18.11 9.06 16.03
N SER A 209 16.79 8.97 16.15
CA SER A 209 16.15 8.59 17.42
C SER A 209 16.49 7.14 17.81
N PRO A 210 16.18 6.70 19.04
CA PRO A 210 16.38 5.31 19.44
C PRO A 210 15.69 4.33 18.49
N VAL A 211 16.49 3.39 17.97
CA VAL A 211 16.02 2.34 17.05
C VAL A 211 15.62 1.05 17.78
N GLN A 212 15.79 1.02 19.11
CA GLN A 212 15.42 -0.10 19.98
C GLN A 212 13.91 -0.37 19.91
N VAL A 213 13.54 -1.63 20.15
CA VAL A 213 12.13 -1.99 20.38
C VAL A 213 11.59 -1.11 21.50
N CYS A 214 10.57 -0.31 21.20
CA CYS A 214 9.96 0.59 22.17
C CYS A 214 8.97 -0.16 23.06
N LYS A 215 8.57 0.43 24.19
CA LYS A 215 7.51 -0.09 25.06
C LYS A 215 6.16 -0.01 24.36
N GLU A 216 5.93 1.07 23.61
CA GLU A 216 4.68 1.38 22.93
C GLU A 216 4.89 1.51 21.42
N ALA A 217 3.85 1.24 20.63
CA ALA A 217 3.89 1.44 19.19
C ALA A 217 3.91 2.93 18.85
N THR A 218 4.82 3.34 17.96
CA THR A 218 4.95 4.73 17.49
C THR A 218 4.33 4.94 16.12
N VAL A 219 4.09 3.86 15.35
CA VAL A 219 3.43 3.93 14.04
C VAL A 219 2.06 4.61 14.13
N GLY A 220 1.83 5.58 13.24
CA GLY A 220 0.59 6.35 13.18
C GLY A 220 0.39 7.39 14.29
N GLN A 221 1.28 7.45 15.30
CA GLN A 221 1.20 8.41 16.40
C GLN A 221 1.73 9.81 16.01
N THR A 222 1.36 10.82 16.80
CA THR A 222 1.84 12.20 16.62
C THR A 222 2.99 12.53 17.57
N ALA A 223 3.84 13.48 17.16
CA ALA A 223 5.01 13.88 17.93
C ALA A 223 4.65 14.38 19.34
N LYS A 224 3.69 15.31 19.47
CA LYS A 224 3.28 15.89 20.76
C LYS A 224 2.95 14.85 21.86
N GLY A 225 2.33 13.74 21.48
CA GLY A 225 1.81 12.77 22.44
C GLY A 225 2.75 11.60 22.75
N SER A 226 3.68 11.29 21.84
CA SER A 226 4.28 9.94 21.81
C SER A 226 5.77 9.90 21.48
N TRP A 227 6.45 11.03 21.25
CA TRP A 227 7.90 11.03 20.94
C TRP A 227 8.74 10.35 22.03
N TRP A 228 8.33 10.49 23.30
CA TRP A 228 9.00 9.92 24.47
C TRP A 228 8.97 8.38 24.48
N ALA A 229 8.11 7.75 23.67
CA ALA A 229 8.03 6.29 23.59
C ALA A 229 9.34 5.67 23.07
N TYR A 230 10.09 6.39 22.23
CA TYR A 230 11.43 5.97 21.80
C TYR A 230 12.42 5.82 22.96
N TYR A 231 12.21 6.58 24.04
CA TYR A 231 13.05 6.58 25.24
C TYR A 231 12.54 5.62 26.32
N GLN A 232 11.64 4.71 25.95
CA GLN A 232 11.20 3.63 26.82
C GLN A 232 11.43 2.30 26.11
N PRO A 233 12.69 1.82 26.03
CA PRO A 233 12.98 0.57 25.37
C PRO A 233 12.31 -0.58 26.13
N ALA A 234 11.89 -1.58 25.36
CA ALA A 234 11.49 -2.89 25.85
C ALA A 234 12.61 -3.92 25.64
N ALA A 235 13.57 -3.68 24.73
CA ALA A 235 14.63 -4.62 24.39
C ALA A 235 15.94 -3.93 23.94
N PHE A 236 17.03 -4.69 23.97
CA PHE A 236 18.34 -4.33 23.41
C PHE A 236 18.54 -5.00 22.04
N THR A 237 17.65 -4.69 21.11
CA THR A 237 17.70 -5.09 19.70
C THR A 237 17.03 -4.02 18.87
N ILE A 238 17.40 -3.91 17.60
CA ILE A 238 16.67 -3.05 16.66
C ILE A 238 15.20 -3.49 16.58
N ASP A 239 14.28 -2.54 16.45
CA ASP A 239 12.85 -2.83 16.31
C ASP A 239 12.56 -3.49 14.96
N ASP A 240 12.17 -4.76 15.02
CA ASP A 240 11.72 -5.59 13.89
C ASP A 240 10.20 -5.85 13.93
N THR A 241 9.47 -5.20 14.85
CA THR A 241 8.08 -5.52 15.17
C THR A 241 7.08 -4.91 14.20
N GLY A 242 7.49 -3.90 13.44
CA GLY A 242 6.62 -3.10 12.57
C GLY A 242 5.80 -2.03 13.31
N ASP A 243 5.91 -1.97 14.64
CA ASP A 243 5.23 -0.97 15.48
C ASP A 243 5.98 0.37 15.55
N ASN A 244 7.21 0.42 15.01
CA ASN A 244 8.06 1.59 15.04
C ASN A 244 7.86 2.48 13.80
N ALA A 245 7.59 3.77 14.00
CA ALA A 245 7.43 4.74 12.92
C ALA A 245 8.75 5.12 12.20
N LEU A 246 9.91 4.70 12.72
CA LEU A 246 11.20 4.93 12.08
C LEU A 246 11.40 4.03 10.85
N GLY A 247 10.84 2.82 10.83
CA GLY A 247 10.96 1.86 9.73
C GLY A 247 11.53 0.51 10.16
N THR A 248 11.85 -0.35 9.19
CA THR A 248 12.35 -1.72 9.42
C THR A 248 13.88 -1.79 9.53
N PRO A 249 14.47 -2.90 10.01
CA PRO A 249 15.92 -3.09 10.01
C PRO A 249 16.57 -3.04 8.63
N GLU A 250 15.87 -3.50 7.57
CA GLU A 250 16.36 -3.42 6.19
C GLU A 250 16.41 -1.97 5.70
N GLU A 251 15.39 -1.18 6.01
CA GLU A 251 15.35 0.26 5.70
C GLU A 251 16.44 1.01 6.46
N PHE A 252 16.70 0.63 7.72
CA PHE A 252 17.81 1.16 8.51
C PHE A 252 19.17 0.85 7.89
N GLN A 253 19.38 -0.39 7.44
CA GLN A 253 20.60 -0.80 6.75
C GLN A 253 20.80 -0.01 5.46
N ALA A 254 19.74 0.14 4.66
CA ALA A 254 19.76 0.91 3.42
C ALA A 254 20.09 2.38 3.68
N MET A 255 19.53 2.97 4.73
CA MET A 255 19.83 4.34 5.15
C MET A 255 21.31 4.50 5.52
N CYS A 256 21.87 3.57 6.29
CA CYS A 256 23.30 3.60 6.63
C CYS A 256 24.19 3.51 5.38
N GLN A 257 23.88 2.58 4.47
CA GLN A 257 24.61 2.42 3.20
C GLN A 257 24.53 3.68 2.34
N MET A 258 23.35 4.30 2.25
CA MET A 258 23.15 5.53 1.51
C MET A 258 23.94 6.67 2.16
N ALA A 259 23.86 6.87 3.48
CA ALA A 259 24.60 7.91 4.18
C ALA A 259 26.11 7.82 3.90
N HIS A 260 26.67 6.61 3.96
CA HIS A 260 28.08 6.36 3.63
C HIS A 260 28.43 6.68 2.18
N SER A 261 27.51 6.46 1.22
CA SER A 261 27.70 6.85 -0.18
C SER A 261 27.81 8.37 -0.39
N TYR A 262 27.31 9.16 0.58
CA TYR A 262 27.46 10.61 0.65
C TYR A 262 28.67 11.07 1.48
N GLY A 263 29.32 10.17 2.20
CA GLY A 263 30.37 10.49 3.17
C GLY A 263 29.84 10.94 4.53
N VAL A 264 28.53 10.77 4.79
CA VAL A 264 27.88 11.14 6.06
C VAL A 264 27.92 9.93 7.01
N LYS A 265 28.33 10.18 8.25
CA LYS A 265 28.38 9.18 9.32
C LYS A 265 27.02 9.01 10.00
N VAL A 266 26.73 7.82 10.52
CA VAL A 266 25.46 7.53 11.21
C VAL A 266 25.70 7.27 12.68
N LEU A 267 25.11 8.10 13.54
CA LEU A 267 25.02 7.90 14.98
C LEU A 267 23.62 7.40 15.37
N VAL A 268 23.55 6.48 16.32
CA VAL A 268 22.28 6.00 16.89
C VAL A 268 22.16 6.44 18.34
N ASP A 269 20.98 6.92 18.71
CA ASP A 269 20.60 7.17 20.11
C ASP A 269 20.34 5.84 20.83
N VAL A 270 21.01 5.61 21.96
CA VAL A 270 21.04 4.35 22.70
C VAL A 270 20.59 4.59 24.13
N VAL A 271 19.50 3.94 24.52
CA VAL A 271 18.97 3.96 25.88
C VAL A 271 19.47 2.73 26.63
N ALA A 272 20.60 2.91 27.33
CA ALA A 272 21.29 1.84 28.06
C ALA A 272 21.13 1.89 29.59
N ASN A 273 20.57 2.97 30.12
CA ASN A 273 20.37 3.15 31.56
C ASN A 273 19.15 2.38 32.10
N HIS A 274 18.06 2.37 31.33
CA HIS A 274 16.76 1.93 31.83
C HIS A 274 15.91 1.29 30.72
N LEU A 275 14.83 0.63 31.15
CA LEU A 275 13.71 0.19 30.32
C LEU A 275 12.45 1.01 30.62
N GLY A 276 11.39 0.84 29.82
CA GLY A 276 10.12 1.57 30.01
C GLY A 276 9.48 1.44 31.40
N ASN A 277 8.68 2.43 31.81
CA ASN A 277 8.15 2.51 33.18
C ASN A 277 7.07 1.46 33.53
N GLN A 278 6.83 1.27 34.85
CA GLN A 278 5.79 0.43 35.43
C GLN A 278 4.59 1.25 35.96
N TRP A 279 3.77 1.88 35.10
CA TRP A 279 2.49 2.45 35.56
C TRP A 279 1.36 1.43 35.44
N VAL A 280 0.78 1.05 36.58
CA VAL A 280 -0.15 -0.08 36.75
C VAL A 280 -1.60 0.37 36.65
N ALA A 281 -2.28 -0.06 35.59
CA ALA A 281 -3.56 -0.77 35.75
C ALA A 281 -3.46 -2.20 35.22
N ASP A 282 -2.51 -2.48 34.32
CA ASP A 282 -2.07 -3.82 33.96
C ASP A 282 -0.54 -3.87 34.04
N SER A 283 0.00 -5.08 34.12
CA SER A 283 1.41 -5.46 34.28
C SER A 283 2.41 -4.67 33.43
N LEU A 284 3.72 -4.84 33.69
CA LEU A 284 4.80 -4.62 32.70
C LEU A 284 4.24 -4.84 31.29
N CYS A 285 4.46 -3.91 30.34
CA CYS A 285 3.96 -4.16 28.99
C CYS A 285 4.49 -5.54 28.59
N GLU A 286 3.64 -6.40 28.04
CA GLU A 286 3.96 -7.80 27.79
C GLU A 286 5.33 -7.93 27.11
N ARG A 287 5.70 -7.00 26.21
CA ARG A 287 7.00 -6.90 25.55
C ARG A 287 8.21 -6.75 26.49
N ALA A 288 8.21 -5.79 27.42
CA ALA A 288 9.36 -5.57 28.31
C ALA A 288 9.60 -6.79 29.22
N TYR A 289 8.53 -7.48 29.63
CA TYR A 289 8.62 -8.69 30.44
C TYR A 289 9.25 -9.87 29.68
N TYR A 290 9.12 -9.98 28.35
CA TYR A 290 9.77 -11.05 27.57
C TYR A 290 11.29 -10.88 27.51
N TYR A 291 11.77 -9.65 27.34
CA TYR A 291 13.19 -9.35 27.21
C TYR A 291 13.93 -9.33 28.56
N GLU A 292 13.21 -9.19 29.68
CA GLU A 292 13.78 -9.47 31.01
C GLU A 292 14.32 -10.91 31.12
N TRP A 293 13.75 -11.89 30.41
CA TRP A 293 14.24 -13.28 30.41
C TRP A 293 15.54 -13.42 29.61
N GLU A 294 15.66 -12.73 28.48
CA GLU A 294 16.89 -12.68 27.68
C GLU A 294 18.04 -12.02 28.47
N ILE A 295 17.78 -10.87 29.10
CA ILE A 295 18.76 -10.17 29.96
C ILE A 295 19.07 -10.99 31.23
N ALA A 296 18.18 -11.86 31.68
CA ALA A 296 18.44 -12.76 32.81
C ALA A 296 19.21 -14.05 32.41
N GLY A 297 19.52 -14.25 31.12
CA GLY A 297 20.14 -15.48 30.61
C GLY A 297 19.25 -16.72 30.80
N MET A 298 17.93 -16.51 30.90
CA MET A 298 16.93 -17.56 31.05
C MET A 298 16.40 -17.91 29.66
N SER A 299 16.22 -19.20 29.37
CA SER A 299 15.56 -19.61 28.13
C SER A 299 14.15 -19.01 28.09
N ALA A 300 13.87 -18.19 27.08
CA ALA A 300 12.56 -17.57 26.87
C ALA A 300 11.46 -18.65 26.94
N PRO A 301 10.29 -18.33 27.52
CA PRO A 301 9.11 -19.18 27.35
C PRO A 301 8.87 -19.40 25.86
N ALA A 302 8.46 -20.61 25.46
CA ALA A 302 8.20 -20.95 24.06
C ALA A 302 7.07 -20.13 23.41
N ASP A 303 6.35 -19.31 24.20
CA ASP A 303 5.24 -18.46 23.81
C ASP A 303 5.55 -17.00 24.17
N ARG A 304 5.61 -16.12 23.16
CA ARG A 304 5.85 -14.67 23.29
C ARG A 304 4.57 -13.85 23.53
N ASN A 305 3.40 -14.48 23.75
CA ASN A 305 2.09 -13.80 23.93
C ASN A 305 1.24 -14.32 25.12
N ALA A 306 1.80 -15.09 26.05
CA ALA A 306 1.08 -15.57 27.23
C ALA A 306 0.67 -14.44 28.19
N LYS A 307 -0.64 -14.32 28.48
CA LYS A 307 -1.20 -13.34 29.42
C LYS A 307 -0.96 -13.74 30.89
N PRO A 308 -0.88 -12.79 31.85
CA PRO A 308 -0.77 -13.11 33.27
C PRO A 308 -2.09 -13.74 33.78
N GLY A 309 -2.09 -15.04 34.10
CA GLY A 309 -3.28 -15.67 34.70
C GLY A 309 -3.22 -17.16 35.02
N GLU A 310 -2.41 -17.97 34.34
CA GLU A 310 -2.50 -19.44 34.53
C GLU A 310 -1.28 -20.03 35.25
N ALA A 311 -1.53 -20.39 36.51
CA ALA A 311 -0.77 -21.28 37.41
C ALA A 311 0.70 -20.92 37.71
N GLY A 312 0.90 -20.07 38.73
CA GLY A 312 2.20 -19.91 39.42
C GLY A 312 2.59 -18.46 39.72
N TYR A 313 1.82 -17.51 39.21
CA TYR A 313 2.08 -16.07 39.32
C TYR A 313 1.78 -15.53 40.73
N VAL A 314 2.80 -14.99 41.41
CA VAL A 314 2.62 -14.11 42.57
C VAL A 314 3.17 -12.74 42.19
N PRO A 315 2.31 -11.73 41.94
CA PRO A 315 2.77 -10.41 41.53
C PRO A 315 3.53 -9.72 42.68
N TYR A 316 4.58 -8.97 42.33
CA TYR A 316 5.17 -7.99 43.24
C TYR A 316 4.13 -6.89 43.52
N THR A 317 3.46 -6.99 44.66
CA THR A 317 2.52 -5.98 45.17
C THR A 317 3.22 -5.14 46.24
N GLY A 318 4.20 -4.33 45.83
CA GLY A 318 4.75 -3.27 46.66
C GLY A 318 3.97 -1.98 46.44
N GLN A 319 3.15 -1.56 47.42
CA GLN A 319 2.41 -0.29 47.38
C GLN A 319 3.34 0.92 47.13
N VAL A 320 3.01 1.77 46.15
CA VAL A 320 3.48 3.17 46.09
C VAL A 320 2.31 4.10 45.80
N TRP A 321 2.32 5.23 46.50
CA TRP A 321 1.21 6.13 46.72
C TRP A 321 0.93 7.01 45.50
N ALA A 322 -0.34 7.16 45.16
CA ALA A 322 -0.80 8.14 44.18
C ALA A 322 -0.52 9.57 44.67
N TYR A 323 0.19 10.37 43.87
CA TYR A 323 0.11 11.82 43.96
C TYR A 323 -0.45 12.37 42.65
N GLY A 324 -1.77 12.57 42.66
CA GLY A 324 -2.45 13.44 41.71
C GLY A 324 -2.33 14.90 42.14
N SER A 325 -2.21 15.76 41.14
CA SER A 325 -2.25 17.22 41.13
C SER A 325 -2.99 17.93 42.30
N GLY A 326 -2.34 18.97 42.84
CA GLY A 326 -3.03 20.20 43.27
C GLY A 326 -3.33 20.38 44.75
N THR A 327 -2.32 20.79 45.54
CA THR A 327 -2.29 21.92 46.52
C THR A 327 -1.14 21.70 47.51
N PRO A 328 -0.39 22.74 47.91
CA PRO A 328 0.77 22.58 48.78
C PRO A 328 0.33 22.28 50.21
N VAL A 329 0.73 21.13 50.74
CA VAL A 329 0.71 20.84 52.18
C VAL A 329 2.11 20.48 52.65
N ASP A 330 2.52 21.24 53.66
CA ASP A 330 3.79 21.32 54.39
C ASP A 330 4.41 19.93 54.73
N PRO A 331 5.74 19.72 54.58
CA PRO A 331 6.41 18.47 54.96
C PRO A 331 6.51 18.37 56.49
N GLY A 332 5.43 17.95 57.12
CA GLY A 332 5.34 17.73 58.57
C GLY A 332 5.48 16.25 58.95
N THR A 333 6.69 15.86 59.37
CA THR A 333 6.99 14.79 60.35
C THR A 333 6.11 13.52 60.34
N ALA A 334 6.59 12.44 59.72
CA ALA A 334 6.16 11.08 60.04
C ALA A 334 7.32 10.07 59.97
N ASN A 335 8.00 9.95 61.11
CA ASN A 335 8.49 8.71 61.74
C ASN A 335 9.31 7.70 60.91
N ALA A 336 10.64 7.79 61.06
CA ALA A 336 11.53 6.65 60.95
C ALA A 336 11.21 5.62 62.05
N SER A 337 10.43 4.57 61.75
CA SER A 337 10.35 3.35 62.58
C SER A 337 9.34 2.35 61.99
N THR A 338 9.81 1.50 61.07
CA THR A 338 9.63 0.04 60.99
C THR A 338 9.91 -0.42 59.57
N THR A 339 11.17 -0.74 59.28
CA THR A 339 11.54 -1.55 58.11
C THR A 339 10.86 -2.91 58.27
N PRO A 340 9.90 -3.33 57.41
CA PRO A 340 9.47 -4.71 57.40
C PRO A 340 10.59 -5.52 56.75
N ALA A 341 11.14 -6.48 57.48
CA ALA A 341 12.02 -7.48 56.90
C ALA A 341 11.25 -8.25 55.82
N ILE A 342 11.56 -7.98 54.54
CA ILE A 342 11.05 -8.79 53.43
C ILE A 342 11.78 -10.13 53.50
N ASN A 343 11.03 -11.18 53.83
CA ASN A 343 11.50 -12.55 53.81
C ASN A 343 11.80 -12.95 52.36
N THR A 344 13.07 -12.82 52.02
CA THR A 344 13.75 -13.33 50.84
C THR A 344 13.63 -14.84 50.79
N TYR A 345 12.90 -15.42 49.83
CA TYR A 345 13.07 -16.84 49.52
C TYR A 345 12.92 -17.29 48.05
N TYR A 346 12.72 -16.43 47.04
CA TYR A 346 12.71 -16.92 45.64
C TYR A 346 13.43 -16.16 44.53
N TYR A 347 13.96 -14.93 44.74
CA TYR A 347 14.66 -14.21 43.65
C TYR A 347 15.93 -13.48 44.11
N LYS A 348 16.71 -14.13 44.98
CA LYS A 348 17.95 -13.53 45.50
C LYS A 348 19.12 -13.52 44.50
N ASN A 349 18.94 -14.07 43.29
CA ASN A 349 20.00 -14.26 42.29
C ASN A 349 19.67 -13.72 40.88
N THR A 350 18.60 -12.95 40.68
CA THR A 350 18.10 -12.58 39.33
C THR A 350 17.62 -11.13 39.16
N LEU A 351 17.82 -10.23 40.14
CA LEU A 351 17.42 -8.84 39.97
C LEU A 351 18.47 -8.11 39.13
N LYS A 352 18.17 -7.87 37.85
CA LYS A 352 18.99 -7.08 36.90
C LYS A 352 18.65 -5.59 36.93
N PHE A 353 18.06 -5.13 38.02
CA PHE A 353 17.56 -3.77 38.22
C PHE A 353 17.91 -3.29 39.64
N HIS A 354 18.21 -2.01 39.79
CA HIS A 354 18.51 -1.43 41.09
C HIS A 354 17.25 -1.38 41.99
N PRO A 355 17.32 -1.87 43.26
CA PRO A 355 16.18 -1.97 44.14
C PRO A 355 15.91 -0.66 44.92
N TYR A 356 15.57 0.45 44.26
CA TYR A 356 15.36 1.73 44.96
C TYR A 356 14.23 2.60 44.39
N ALA A 357 13.70 3.49 45.25
CA ALA A 357 12.67 4.50 44.94
C ALA A 357 13.26 5.68 44.15
N VAL A 358 12.42 6.43 43.43
CA VAL A 358 12.79 7.70 42.78
C VAL A 358 13.45 8.61 43.81
N GLN A 359 14.71 8.97 43.58
CA GLN A 359 15.45 9.88 44.44
C GLN A 359 16.04 11.02 43.61
N ASP A 360 15.29 12.12 43.54
CA ASP A 360 15.72 13.33 42.84
C ASP A 360 16.66 14.16 43.73
N ASN A 361 17.94 13.76 43.77
CA ASN A 361 19.01 14.57 44.33
C ASN A 361 20.36 14.26 43.66
N ASP A 362 21.28 15.21 43.69
CA ASP A 362 22.59 15.11 43.02
C ASP A 362 23.63 14.22 43.77
N GLN A 363 23.23 13.33 44.69
CA GLN A 363 24.18 12.42 45.34
C GLN A 363 24.56 11.27 44.39
N PRO A 364 25.86 10.95 44.21
CA PRO A 364 26.32 9.99 43.20
C PRO A 364 25.57 8.65 43.17
N GLY A 365 25.44 7.98 44.33
CA GLY A 365 24.72 6.70 44.40
C GLY A 365 23.22 6.84 44.14
N ASN A 366 22.60 8.00 44.39
CA ASN A 366 21.19 8.20 44.06
C ASN A 366 20.99 8.52 42.57
N VAL A 367 21.93 9.26 41.97
CA VAL A 367 21.91 9.58 40.53
C VAL A 367 22.10 8.32 39.69
N THR A 368 22.98 7.41 40.13
CA THR A 368 23.40 6.25 39.32
C THR A 368 22.74 4.93 39.71
N GLN A 369 22.15 4.81 40.90
CA GLN A 369 21.52 3.58 41.39
C GLN A 369 20.05 3.79 41.78
N GLY A 370 19.54 5.01 41.55
CA GLY A 370 18.16 5.39 41.78
C GLY A 370 17.45 5.58 40.45
N ASN A 371 16.16 5.26 40.39
CA ASN A 371 15.43 5.35 39.14
C ASN A 371 14.88 6.75 38.85
N ILE A 372 14.83 7.12 37.56
CA ILE A 372 14.28 8.39 37.05
C ILE A 372 12.79 8.30 36.68
N GLY A 373 12.05 7.38 37.31
CA GLY A 373 10.66 7.06 36.95
C GLY A 373 10.52 5.96 35.88
N MET A 374 11.64 5.39 35.44
CA MET A 374 11.79 4.25 34.51
C MET A 374 12.41 3.05 35.24
N MET A 375 12.48 1.87 34.62
CA MET A 375 13.11 0.70 35.27
C MET A 375 14.63 0.77 35.13
N ASP A 376 15.33 1.12 36.20
CA ASP A 376 16.78 1.36 36.23
C ASP A 376 17.57 0.04 36.24
N LEU A 377 18.42 -0.18 35.23
CA LEU A 377 19.17 -1.42 35.05
C LEU A 377 20.34 -1.51 36.04
N ASP A 378 20.61 -2.71 36.55
CA ASP A 378 21.82 -2.99 37.33
C ASP A 378 23.02 -3.10 36.36
N THR A 379 23.57 -1.95 35.99
CA THR A 379 24.70 -1.84 35.05
C THR A 379 26.01 -2.41 35.60
N SER A 380 26.07 -2.77 36.89
CA SER A 380 27.18 -3.52 37.47
C SER A 380 27.16 -5.01 37.10
N ASP A 381 26.00 -5.53 36.67
CA ASP A 381 25.83 -6.93 36.30
C ASP A 381 26.43 -7.20 34.90
N PRO A 382 27.36 -8.16 34.76
CA PRO A 382 27.97 -8.48 33.47
C PRO A 382 26.98 -8.85 32.37
N VAL A 383 25.81 -9.42 32.71
CA VAL A 383 24.81 -9.80 31.70
C VAL A 383 24.12 -8.57 31.11
N VAL A 384 23.92 -7.51 31.91
CA VAL A 384 23.40 -6.24 31.41
C VAL A 384 24.44 -5.58 30.50
N GLN A 385 25.71 -5.59 30.90
CA GLN A 385 26.81 -5.08 30.08
C GLN A 385 26.93 -5.83 28.75
N ASP A 386 26.84 -7.16 28.76
CA ASP A 386 26.87 -7.98 27.56
C ASP A 386 25.67 -7.69 26.63
N ALA A 387 24.46 -7.56 27.18
CA ALA A 387 23.27 -7.25 26.38
C ALA A 387 23.37 -5.89 25.68
N VAL A 388 23.84 -4.86 26.39
CA VAL A 388 24.08 -3.54 25.78
C VAL A 388 25.17 -3.64 24.72
N ALA A 389 26.28 -4.31 25.02
CA ALA A 389 27.38 -4.44 24.07
C ALA A 389 27.01 -5.24 22.81
N ASP A 390 26.26 -6.34 22.95
CA ASP A 390 25.73 -7.15 21.84
C ASP A 390 24.86 -6.27 20.92
N TYR A 391 24.01 -5.43 21.50
CA TYR A 391 23.20 -4.47 20.76
C TYR A 391 24.05 -3.44 19.99
N LEU A 392 25.09 -2.89 20.60
CA LEU A 392 26.00 -1.98 19.89
C LEU A 392 26.71 -2.69 18.71
N GLU A 393 27.13 -3.94 18.89
CA GLU A 393 27.75 -4.75 17.84
C GLU A 393 26.77 -5.06 16.70
N GLU A 394 25.51 -5.36 17.02
CA GLU A 394 24.42 -5.51 16.05
C GLU A 394 24.27 -4.24 15.21
N LEU A 395 24.15 -3.08 15.84
CA LEU A 395 24.02 -1.78 15.15
C LEU A 395 25.24 -1.48 14.25
N ILE A 396 26.45 -1.76 14.73
CA ILE A 396 27.68 -1.60 13.94
C ILE A 396 27.62 -2.46 12.67
N SER A 397 27.07 -3.68 12.77
CA SER A 397 26.89 -4.60 11.64
C SER A 397 25.92 -4.07 10.57
N TYR A 398 24.92 -3.28 10.98
CA TYR A 398 23.99 -2.60 10.06
C TYR A 398 24.61 -1.40 9.34
N GLY A 399 25.70 -0.85 9.85
CA GLY A 399 26.38 0.28 9.23
C GLY A 399 26.64 1.47 10.16
N VAL A 400 26.24 1.42 11.43
CA VAL A 400 26.45 2.52 12.39
C VAL A 400 27.94 2.87 12.56
N ASP A 401 28.22 4.16 12.71
CA ASP A 401 29.56 4.73 12.94
C ASP A 401 29.74 5.26 14.37
N GLY A 402 28.68 5.27 15.18
CA GLY A 402 28.78 5.77 16.54
C GLY A 402 27.46 5.84 17.30
N PHE A 403 27.52 6.31 18.55
CA PHE A 403 26.41 6.26 19.49
C PHE A 403 26.24 7.55 20.30
N ARG A 404 24.99 7.92 20.56
CA ARG A 404 24.61 8.87 21.60
C ARG A 404 24.01 8.07 22.75
N PHE A 405 24.63 8.08 23.92
CA PHE A 405 24.09 7.43 25.10
C PHE A 405 23.09 8.35 25.82
N ASP A 406 21.83 7.95 25.81
CA ASP A 406 20.77 8.54 26.61
C ASP A 406 21.05 8.38 28.09
N ALA A 407 20.70 9.41 28.86
CA ALA A 407 20.80 9.42 30.32
C ALA A 407 22.18 8.94 30.85
N ALA A 408 23.27 9.17 30.11
CA ALA A 408 24.60 8.65 30.45
C ALA A 408 25.07 9.03 31.87
N LYS A 409 24.64 10.22 32.35
CA LYS A 409 24.85 10.66 33.74
C LYS A 409 24.37 9.66 34.80
N HIS A 410 23.33 8.88 34.49
CA HIS A 410 22.68 7.94 35.39
C HIS A 410 23.35 6.56 35.41
N ILE A 411 24.44 6.37 34.67
CA ILE A 411 25.25 5.15 34.74
C ILE A 411 26.55 5.45 35.49
N GLU A 412 26.91 4.60 36.45
CA GLU A 412 28.17 4.71 37.20
C GLU A 412 29.41 4.54 36.31
N THR A 413 30.55 5.01 36.81
CA THR A 413 31.88 4.86 36.21
C THR A 413 32.81 4.08 37.15
N PRO A 414 33.95 3.55 36.67
CA PRO A 414 34.93 2.89 37.53
C PRO A 414 35.56 3.80 38.61
N ASP A 415 35.44 5.13 38.48
CA ASP A 415 35.97 6.10 39.47
C ASP A 415 34.95 6.54 40.51
N ASP A 416 33.68 6.12 40.37
CA ASP A 416 32.67 6.33 41.40
C ASP A 416 33.03 5.57 42.69
N ASP A 417 32.26 5.78 43.78
CA ASP A 417 32.53 5.09 45.04
C ASP A 417 32.53 3.56 44.82
N PRO A 418 33.55 2.82 45.30
CA PRO A 418 33.65 1.37 45.08
C PRO A 418 32.45 0.54 45.56
N SER A 419 31.56 1.10 46.38
CA SER A 419 30.34 0.44 46.81
C SER A 419 29.26 0.33 45.72
N PHE A 420 29.34 1.12 44.65
CA PHE A 420 28.41 1.08 43.52
C PHE A 420 29.08 1.30 42.15
N ALA A 421 30.38 1.60 42.08
CA ALA A 421 31.12 1.68 40.82
C ALA A 421 31.14 0.36 40.04
N SER A 422 31.21 0.45 38.71
CA SER A 422 31.28 -0.71 37.82
C SER A 422 32.16 -0.45 36.60
N ASP A 423 32.47 -1.54 35.88
CA ASP A 423 33.22 -1.53 34.62
C ASP A 423 32.31 -1.39 33.39
N PHE A 424 31.08 -0.87 33.52
CA PHE A 424 30.13 -0.73 32.41
C PHE A 424 30.75 -0.04 31.19
N TRP A 425 31.23 1.19 31.34
CA TRP A 425 31.81 1.98 30.25
C TRP A 425 33.02 1.31 29.58
N PRO A 426 34.08 0.88 30.31
CA PRO A 426 35.21 0.23 29.66
C PRO A 426 34.84 -1.10 28.98
N ASN A 427 33.87 -1.87 29.48
CA ASN A 427 33.47 -3.13 28.88
C ASN A 427 32.61 -2.93 27.62
N VAL A 428 31.55 -2.13 27.72
CA VAL A 428 30.62 -1.87 26.61
C VAL A 428 31.32 -1.13 25.48
N MET A 429 32.03 -0.05 25.78
CA MET A 429 32.75 0.70 24.74
C MET A 429 33.95 -0.06 24.19
N GLY A 430 34.64 -0.85 25.01
CA GLY A 430 35.73 -1.71 24.55
C GLY A 430 35.29 -2.70 23.47
N ARG A 431 34.10 -3.29 23.62
CA ARG A 431 33.48 -4.17 22.61
C ARG A 431 33.07 -3.41 21.35
N ALA A 432 32.39 -2.27 21.50
CA ALA A 432 32.02 -1.42 20.36
C ALA A 432 33.23 -0.98 19.53
N PHE A 433 34.31 -0.52 20.18
CA PHE A 433 35.56 -0.14 19.50
C PHE A 433 36.21 -1.34 18.81
N ALA A 434 36.20 -2.53 19.42
CA ALA A 434 36.74 -3.73 18.80
C ALA A 434 35.96 -4.12 17.53
N ALA A 435 34.63 -4.08 17.59
CA ALA A 435 33.76 -4.37 16.45
C ALA A 435 33.92 -3.35 15.32
N GLY A 436 33.97 -2.05 15.65
CA GLY A 436 34.26 -0.99 14.67
C GLY A 436 35.63 -1.15 14.00
N ASN A 437 36.67 -1.39 14.80
CA ASN A 437 38.03 -1.63 14.30
C ASN A 437 38.10 -2.85 13.37
N ALA A 438 37.35 -3.92 13.65
CA ALA A 438 37.28 -5.10 12.78
C ALA A 438 36.69 -4.77 11.39
N LEU A 439 35.89 -3.70 11.28
CA LEU A 439 35.32 -3.19 10.04
C LEU A 439 36.08 -1.97 9.47
N GLY A 440 37.20 -1.57 10.09
CA GLY A 440 37.95 -0.38 9.69
C GLY A 440 37.22 0.93 9.95
N LYS A 441 36.30 0.95 10.91
CA LYS A 441 35.55 2.14 11.35
C LYS A 441 36.14 2.71 12.62
N ASP A 442 36.21 4.03 12.68
CA ASP A 442 36.45 4.77 13.92
C ASP A 442 35.10 5.08 14.57
N ILE A 443 34.83 4.46 15.72
CA ILE A 443 33.53 4.60 16.40
C ILE A 443 33.57 5.85 17.26
N TYR A 444 32.63 6.76 17.03
CA TYR A 444 32.44 7.94 17.85
C TYR A 444 31.32 7.72 18.87
N ALA A 445 31.51 8.12 20.13
CA ALA A 445 30.46 8.05 21.12
C ALA A 445 30.41 9.31 21.97
N TYR A 446 29.20 9.71 22.34
CA TYR A 446 29.00 10.76 23.33
C TYR A 446 27.81 10.44 24.24
N GLY A 447 27.86 10.90 25.48
CA GLY A 447 26.83 10.68 26.49
C GLY A 447 26.13 11.98 26.86
N GLU A 448 24.80 11.90 27.01
CA GLU A 448 24.04 13.01 27.57
C GLU A 448 24.30 13.16 29.07
N ILE A 449 24.92 14.27 29.42
CA ILE A 449 25.19 14.70 30.79
C ILE A 449 24.61 16.11 30.96
N LEU A 450 23.35 16.17 31.38
CA LEU A 450 22.67 17.44 31.61
C LEU A 450 23.19 18.13 32.87
N ASN A 451 23.59 19.40 32.73
CA ASN A 451 24.10 20.35 33.72
C ASN A 451 25.44 19.99 34.39
N ARG A 452 25.56 18.78 34.95
CA ARG A 452 26.75 18.26 35.65
C ARG A 452 26.65 16.75 35.86
N PRO A 453 27.75 16.00 36.02
CA PRO A 453 27.72 14.55 36.20
C PRO A 453 27.15 14.09 37.57
N GLY A 454 27.06 14.98 38.55
CA GLY A 454 26.65 14.69 39.93
C GLY A 454 27.61 15.33 40.93
N THR A 455 27.24 15.38 42.22
CA THR A 455 28.13 15.93 43.26
C THR A 455 29.40 15.08 43.35
N ASP A 456 30.59 15.69 43.42
CA ASP A 456 31.89 14.99 43.52
C ASP A 456 32.27 14.05 42.34
N ARG A 457 31.53 14.10 41.21
CA ARG A 457 31.87 13.39 39.97
C ARG A 457 32.56 14.30 38.97
N SER A 458 33.39 13.73 38.08
CA SER A 458 34.11 14.47 37.04
C SER A 458 33.66 14.05 35.63
N LEU A 459 33.56 15.02 34.72
CA LEU A 459 33.30 14.77 33.30
C LEU A 459 34.40 13.89 32.66
N GLY A 460 35.65 14.05 33.12
CA GLY A 460 36.79 13.26 32.63
C GLY A 460 36.70 11.76 32.90
N TRP A 461 35.78 11.32 33.78
CA TRP A 461 35.54 9.90 34.05
C TRP A 461 34.86 9.20 32.88
N TYR A 462 34.11 9.94 32.05
CA TYR A 462 33.48 9.42 30.83
C TYR A 462 34.44 9.52 29.63
N THR A 463 35.07 10.68 29.44
CA THR A 463 35.89 10.94 28.24
C THR A 463 37.12 10.03 28.16
N LYS A 464 37.69 9.60 29.29
CA LYS A 464 38.78 8.61 29.30
C LYS A 464 38.39 7.22 28.78
N HIS A 465 37.10 6.93 28.67
CA HIS A 465 36.54 5.71 28.09
C HIS A 465 36.05 5.91 26.63
N GLY A 466 36.41 7.04 26.00
CA GLY A 466 36.04 7.34 24.62
C GLY A 466 34.59 7.80 24.45
N VAL A 467 33.97 8.31 25.53
CA VAL A 467 32.62 8.86 25.52
C VAL A 467 32.70 10.37 25.74
N ALA A 468 32.52 11.15 24.67
CA ALA A 468 32.41 12.60 24.75
C ALA A 468 31.19 13.03 25.58
N ILE A 469 31.16 14.27 26.05
CA ILE A 469 30.14 14.77 26.98
C ILE A 469 29.32 15.92 26.38
N THR A 470 28.08 16.09 26.81
CA THR A 470 27.28 17.25 26.39
C THR A 470 27.52 18.47 27.26
N ASP A 471 27.59 19.67 26.67
CA ASP A 471 27.42 20.94 27.39
C ASP A 471 26.03 21.54 27.12
N SER A 472 25.10 21.24 28.02
CA SER A 472 23.73 21.74 27.93
C SER A 472 23.60 23.22 28.33
N GLY A 473 24.57 23.77 29.08
CA GLY A 473 24.48 25.11 29.66
C GLY A 473 24.92 26.21 28.70
N LEU A 474 25.99 25.97 27.94
CA LEU A 474 26.57 26.94 27.02
C LEU A 474 25.57 27.41 25.96
N GLY A 475 24.98 26.46 25.24
CA GLY A 475 24.02 26.75 24.17
C GLY A 475 22.73 27.38 24.68
N HIS A 476 22.20 26.86 25.80
CA HIS A 476 21.03 27.43 26.46
C HIS A 476 21.25 28.92 26.80
N GLY A 477 22.41 29.27 27.36
CA GLY A 477 22.74 30.68 27.67
C GLY A 477 22.77 31.60 26.45
N ILE A 478 23.23 31.10 25.30
CA ILE A 478 23.26 31.86 24.03
C ILE A 478 21.83 32.04 23.48
N VAL A 479 21.00 31.00 23.52
CA VAL A 479 19.59 31.06 23.11
C VAL A 479 18.79 32.03 23.99
N GLU A 480 18.97 31.99 25.31
CA GLU A 480 18.32 32.93 26.22
C GLU A 480 18.78 34.38 26.04
N SER A 481 20.01 34.57 25.55
CA SER A 481 20.54 35.87 25.14
C SER A 481 20.08 36.30 23.74
N GLY A 482 19.11 35.59 23.15
CA GLY A 482 18.53 35.90 21.83
C GLY A 482 19.46 35.58 20.65
N GLY A 483 20.38 34.62 20.81
CA GLY A 483 21.38 34.30 19.80
C GLY A 483 22.48 35.34 19.70
N THR A 484 22.93 35.86 20.85
CA THR A 484 24.08 36.78 20.99
C THR A 484 25.03 36.32 22.09
N GLY A 485 26.29 36.72 21.98
CA GLY A 485 27.37 36.40 22.91
C GLY A 485 27.84 34.95 22.80
N PHE A 486 28.95 34.64 23.48
CA PHE A 486 29.58 33.31 23.42
C PHE A 486 29.25 32.40 24.62
N GLY A 487 28.28 32.79 25.44
CA GLY A 487 27.93 32.06 26.67
C GLY A 487 29.07 31.99 27.70
N SER A 488 28.87 31.18 28.75
CA SER A 488 29.86 30.89 29.78
C SER A 488 30.18 29.41 29.78
N PHE A 489 31.48 29.06 29.78
CA PHE A 489 31.97 27.68 29.91
C PHE A 489 31.91 27.14 31.34
N ASN A 490 31.60 27.99 32.31
CA ASN A 490 31.47 27.55 33.70
C ASN A 490 30.14 26.80 33.88
N GLY A 491 30.25 25.49 34.10
CA GLY A 491 29.13 24.64 34.48
C GLY A 491 28.61 24.97 35.89
N ALA A 492 27.39 24.51 36.18
CA ALA A 492 26.76 24.71 37.49
C ALA A 492 27.48 23.98 38.65
N ASP A 493 28.36 23.04 38.32
CA ASP A 493 29.25 22.29 39.21
C ASP A 493 30.60 22.96 39.48
N GLY A 494 30.91 24.08 38.80
CA GLY A 494 32.23 24.71 38.86
C GLY A 494 33.28 24.07 37.94
N ASN A 495 32.89 23.10 37.09
CA ASN A 495 33.74 22.62 36.01
C ASN A 495 33.80 23.66 34.90
N ASN A 496 34.97 23.78 34.27
CA ASN A 496 35.16 24.62 33.10
C ASN A 496 35.08 23.74 31.84
N TYR A 497 33.91 23.71 31.21
CA TYR A 497 33.60 22.79 30.10
C TYR A 497 34.52 22.98 28.88
N ILE A 498 35.17 24.15 28.74
CA ILE A 498 36.16 24.40 27.69
C ILE A 498 37.37 23.45 27.77
N ASP A 499 37.68 22.92 28.97
CA ASP A 499 38.79 21.96 29.16
C ASP A 499 38.49 20.61 28.48
N TYR A 500 37.23 20.36 28.11
CA TYR A 500 36.77 19.15 27.45
C TYR A 500 36.35 19.38 25.99
N LYS A 501 36.64 20.54 25.40
CA LYS A 501 36.15 20.90 24.06
C LYS A 501 36.43 19.87 22.95
N GLU A 502 37.54 19.14 23.04
CA GLU A 502 37.94 18.07 22.10
C GLU A 502 37.17 16.75 22.31
N ASN A 503 36.35 16.66 23.36
CA ASN A 503 35.51 15.50 23.70
C ASN A 503 34.14 16.01 24.18
N MET A 504 33.58 16.98 23.46
CA MET A 504 32.35 17.65 23.83
C MET A 504 31.41 17.81 22.64
N VAL A 505 30.13 17.53 22.88
CA VAL A 505 29.02 17.88 21.98
C VAL A 505 28.27 19.07 22.58
N THR A 506 28.08 20.11 21.78
CA THR A 506 27.26 21.27 22.14
C THR A 506 26.00 21.29 21.28
N TRP A 507 25.01 22.07 21.66
CA TRP A 507 23.84 22.33 20.82
C TRP A 507 23.30 23.72 21.11
N ALA A 508 22.63 24.33 20.13
CA ALA A 508 21.79 25.50 20.46
C ALA A 508 20.59 25.06 21.30
N GLU A 509 20.02 23.90 20.99
CA GLU A 509 18.94 23.25 21.70
C GLU A 509 19.02 21.73 21.51
N SER A 510 18.54 20.97 22.48
CA SER A 510 18.25 19.54 22.32
C SER A 510 16.79 19.29 22.02
N HIS A 511 16.48 18.06 21.63
CA HIS A 511 15.12 17.58 21.55
C HIS A 511 14.36 17.70 22.90
N ASP A 512 15.03 17.57 24.05
CA ASP A 512 14.43 17.79 25.37
C ASP A 512 14.03 19.24 25.63
N ASN A 513 14.90 20.21 25.32
CA ASN A 513 14.55 21.62 25.52
C ASN A 513 13.45 22.08 24.55
N TYR A 514 13.36 21.46 23.38
CA TYR A 514 12.33 21.75 22.39
C TYR A 514 10.99 21.05 22.70
N MET A 515 11.00 19.75 23.03
CA MET A 515 9.81 18.91 23.18
C MET A 515 9.44 18.59 24.63
N GLY A 516 10.43 18.32 25.47
CA GLY A 516 10.26 17.92 26.87
C GLY A 516 9.90 19.09 27.77
N THR A 517 10.90 19.91 28.12
CA THR A 517 10.71 21.10 28.97
C THR A 517 10.05 22.26 28.22
N GLN A 518 10.17 22.27 26.89
CA GLN A 518 9.65 23.30 25.99
C GLN A 518 10.25 24.70 26.20
N ASP A 519 11.42 24.80 26.84
CA ASP A 519 12.12 26.07 27.08
C ASP A 519 12.47 26.79 25.76
N THR A 520 12.85 26.03 24.73
CA THR A 520 13.22 26.59 23.41
C THR A 520 12.08 26.53 22.40
N HIS A 521 10.95 25.91 22.75
CA HIS A 521 9.83 25.62 21.84
C HIS A 521 9.33 26.87 21.09
N ASN A 522 9.17 27.98 21.82
CA ASN A 522 8.65 29.23 21.28
C ASN A 522 9.76 30.18 20.76
N LYS A 523 11.04 29.77 20.80
CA LYS A 523 12.14 30.56 20.22
C LYS A 523 12.08 30.45 18.70
N SER A 524 12.39 31.54 18.00
CA SER A 524 12.39 31.53 16.53
C SER A 524 13.56 30.71 15.99
N VAL A 525 13.37 30.10 14.81
CA VAL A 525 14.46 29.42 14.08
C VAL A 525 15.66 30.35 13.86
N GLN A 526 15.43 31.66 13.70
CA GLN A 526 16.51 32.65 13.60
C GLN A 526 17.39 32.70 14.86
N ILE A 527 16.80 32.69 16.06
CA ILE A 527 17.56 32.64 17.33
C ILE A 527 18.36 31.34 17.42
N ILE A 528 17.76 30.21 17.02
CA ILE A 528 18.45 28.91 17.01
C ILE A 528 19.61 28.92 16.03
N ASN A 529 19.42 29.37 14.79
CA ASN A 529 20.47 29.43 13.78
C ASN A 529 21.61 30.37 14.18
N ARG A 530 21.31 31.50 14.83
CA ARG A 530 22.33 32.41 15.35
C ARG A 530 23.15 31.78 16.47
N SER A 531 22.47 31.09 17.39
CA SER A 531 23.12 30.38 18.50
C SER A 531 23.98 29.23 17.98
N TYR A 532 23.46 28.46 17.02
CA TYR A 532 24.18 27.40 16.33
C TYR A 532 25.38 27.96 15.56
N ALA A 533 25.27 29.11 14.88
CA ALA A 533 26.38 29.73 14.18
C ALA A 533 27.55 30.11 15.11
N LEU A 534 27.24 30.56 16.33
CA LEU A 534 28.24 30.92 17.33
C LEU A 534 28.97 29.70 17.92
N LEU A 535 28.27 28.58 18.05
CA LEU A 535 28.84 27.30 18.49
C LEU A 535 29.61 26.59 17.36
N GLY A 536 28.96 26.43 16.20
CA GLY A 536 29.49 25.74 15.04
C GLY A 536 30.69 26.42 14.38
N ALA A 537 30.96 27.70 14.66
CA ALA A 537 32.17 28.37 14.17
C ALA A 537 33.46 27.99 14.94
N ARG A 538 33.30 27.47 16.17
CA ARG A 538 34.38 27.30 17.16
C ARG A 538 35.36 26.19 16.76
N LYS A 539 36.59 26.27 17.24
CA LYS A 539 37.61 25.23 17.11
C LYS A 539 37.28 24.06 18.06
N ASP A 540 37.37 22.83 17.54
CA ASP A 540 37.19 21.56 18.25
C ASP A 540 35.74 21.25 18.68
N PHE A 541 34.78 22.13 18.40
CA PHE A 541 33.40 21.95 18.84
C PHE A 541 32.59 21.10 17.86
N CYS A 542 32.15 19.93 18.34
CA CYS A 542 31.09 19.18 17.69
C CYS A 542 29.73 19.78 18.10
N THR A 543 29.02 20.46 17.19
CA THR A 543 27.70 21.06 17.48
C THR A 543 26.61 20.23 16.81
N LEU A 544 25.61 19.87 17.61
CA LEU A 544 24.40 19.20 17.17
C LEU A 544 23.33 20.24 16.81
N TYR A 545 22.75 20.09 15.62
CA TYR A 545 21.56 20.79 15.18
C TYR A 545 20.32 19.91 15.39
N CYS A 546 19.40 20.30 16.26
CA CYS A 546 18.14 19.59 16.47
C CYS A 546 17.10 19.98 15.40
N ALA A 547 16.69 19.04 14.54
CA ALA A 547 15.68 19.33 13.52
C ALA A 547 14.26 19.41 14.14
N ARG A 548 13.58 20.56 13.99
CA ARG A 548 12.25 20.83 14.59
C ARG A 548 11.07 20.51 13.66
N PHE A 549 9.98 20.00 14.23
CA PHE A 549 8.70 19.85 13.53
C PHE A 549 8.09 21.20 13.10
N GLU A 550 7.46 21.29 11.92
CA GLU A 550 6.69 22.47 11.46
C GLU A 550 5.48 22.73 12.34
N ASP A 551 4.72 21.68 12.62
CA ASP A 551 3.60 21.71 13.54
C ASP A 551 3.67 20.47 14.43
N TYR A 552 4.31 20.59 15.59
CA TYR A 552 4.54 19.48 16.51
C TYR A 552 3.21 18.84 17.00
N GLU A 553 2.10 19.56 16.96
CA GLU A 553 0.77 19.08 17.33
C GLU A 553 0.24 18.06 16.31
N LYS A 554 0.56 18.28 15.02
CA LYS A 554 0.00 17.53 13.90
C LYS A 554 0.98 16.58 13.23
N SER A 555 2.28 16.83 13.40
CA SER A 555 3.32 16.04 12.76
C SER A 555 3.31 14.62 13.31
N LYS A 556 3.33 13.64 12.40
CA LYS A 556 3.41 12.23 12.76
C LYS A 556 4.85 11.85 13.09
N LEU A 557 5.03 10.90 14.00
CA LEU A 557 6.32 10.23 14.13
C LEU A 557 6.69 9.57 12.79
N GLY A 558 7.97 9.57 12.44
CA GLY A 558 8.47 9.09 11.15
C GLY A 558 8.46 10.14 10.03
N SER A 559 7.82 11.29 10.24
CA SER A 559 7.81 12.41 9.27
C SER A 559 9.00 13.35 9.45
N VAL A 560 9.35 14.06 8.36
CA VAL A 560 10.43 15.04 8.35
C VAL A 560 10.09 16.24 9.20
N ALA A 561 11.08 16.70 9.98
CA ALA A 561 11.06 17.99 10.63
C ALA A 561 11.12 19.12 9.58
N CYS A 562 9.99 19.83 9.42
CA CYS A 562 9.71 20.75 8.32
C CYS A 562 9.97 22.22 8.63
N LEU A 563 10.39 22.57 9.86
CA LEU A 563 11.07 23.85 10.09
C LEU A 563 12.51 23.68 9.59
N ASN A 564 12.67 23.92 8.30
CA ASN A 564 13.88 23.75 7.49
C ASN A 564 15.11 24.57 7.94
N GLY A 565 15.20 25.04 9.19
CA GLY A 565 16.32 25.84 9.70
C GLY A 565 17.68 25.19 9.46
N TRP A 566 17.77 23.86 9.58
CA TRP A 566 18.98 23.08 9.27
C TRP A 566 19.40 23.18 7.80
N SER A 567 18.44 23.41 6.90
CA SER A 567 18.65 23.49 5.46
C SER A 567 18.89 24.92 4.96
N TYR A 568 19.01 25.90 5.87
CA TYR A 568 19.25 27.29 5.48
C TYR A 568 20.72 27.47 5.09
N ASP A 569 20.98 28.29 4.08
CA ASP A 569 22.33 28.55 3.56
C ASP A 569 23.30 29.03 4.64
N CYS A 570 22.81 29.75 5.66
CA CYS A 570 23.65 30.19 6.78
C CYS A 570 24.18 29.03 7.63
N VAL A 571 23.37 27.99 7.87
CA VAL A 571 23.79 26.79 8.60
C VAL A 571 24.82 26.01 7.78
N GLY A 572 24.52 25.81 6.48
CA GLY A 572 25.46 25.15 5.56
C GLY A 572 26.79 25.88 5.42
N ALA A 573 26.77 27.21 5.38
CA ALA A 573 27.99 28.02 5.31
C ALA A 573 28.83 27.88 6.59
N VAL A 574 28.20 27.88 7.77
CA VAL A 574 28.90 27.66 9.05
C VAL A 574 29.52 26.26 9.12
N ASN A 575 28.77 25.23 8.74
CA ASN A 575 29.27 23.85 8.75
C ASN A 575 30.51 23.69 7.84
N LYS A 576 30.43 24.20 6.60
CA LYS A 576 31.56 24.15 5.65
C LYS A 576 32.76 24.96 6.13
N PHE A 577 32.52 26.13 6.74
CA PHE A 577 33.56 26.92 7.38
C PHE A 577 34.25 26.12 8.49
N HIS A 578 33.48 25.49 9.38
CA HIS A 578 34.02 24.65 10.45
C HIS A 578 34.89 23.52 9.88
N ASN A 579 34.34 22.72 8.96
CA ASN A 579 35.00 21.57 8.37
C ASN A 579 36.31 21.95 7.65
N PHE A 580 36.32 23.10 6.95
CA PHE A 580 37.51 23.62 6.31
C PHE A 580 38.62 23.95 7.33
N TYR A 581 38.29 24.65 8.42
CA TYR A 581 39.27 25.07 9.42
C TYR A 581 39.68 23.97 10.39
N ALA A 582 38.85 22.94 10.60
CA ALA A 582 39.23 21.74 11.34
C ALA A 582 40.40 21.02 10.66
N LYS A 583 40.36 20.85 9.33
CA LYS A 583 41.45 20.23 8.55
C LYS A 583 42.76 21.01 8.56
N LEU A 584 42.68 22.32 8.79
CA LEU A 584 43.85 23.19 8.89
C LEU A 584 44.39 23.28 10.32
N ASP A 585 43.72 22.67 11.30
CA ASP A 585 43.96 22.87 12.73
C ASP A 585 44.09 24.37 13.07
N ALA A 586 43.17 25.17 12.50
CA ALA A 586 43.24 26.62 12.66
C ALA A 586 42.80 27.04 14.07
N ASP A 587 43.57 27.97 14.65
CA ASP A 587 43.27 28.61 15.93
C ASP A 587 41.97 29.44 15.86
N GLU A 588 41.42 29.79 17.02
CA GLU A 588 40.22 30.61 17.14
C GLU A 588 40.43 31.89 17.96
N SER A 589 39.65 32.93 17.66
CA SER A 589 39.50 34.13 18.49
C SER A 589 38.07 34.65 18.36
N CYS A 590 37.30 34.59 19.46
CA CYS A 590 35.88 34.92 19.44
C CYS A 590 35.55 36.03 20.47
N TYR A 591 34.90 37.11 20.02
CA TYR A 591 34.71 38.35 20.77
C TYR A 591 33.57 39.19 20.17
N SER A 592 33.05 40.16 20.92
CA SER A 592 32.06 41.12 20.38
C SER A 592 32.76 42.39 19.87
N SER A 593 32.33 42.89 18.71
CA SER A 593 32.84 44.09 18.06
C SER A 593 31.70 44.88 17.44
N ASN A 594 31.55 46.17 17.80
CA ASN A 594 30.55 47.08 17.23
C ASN A 594 29.11 46.52 17.17
N GLY A 595 28.70 45.75 18.19
CA GLY A 595 27.35 45.17 18.27
C GLY A 595 27.16 43.86 17.51
N TYR A 596 28.24 43.28 16.98
CA TYR A 596 28.28 41.95 16.36
C TYR A 596 29.14 41.02 17.19
N ASP A 597 28.78 39.74 17.21
CA ASP A 597 29.62 38.67 17.72
C ASP A 597 30.45 38.09 16.57
N VAL A 598 31.74 37.97 16.80
CA VAL A 598 32.76 37.68 15.79
C VAL A 598 33.55 36.47 16.25
N CYS A 599 33.69 35.47 15.39
CA CYS A 599 34.52 34.30 15.66
C CYS A 599 35.46 34.08 14.48
N GLU A 600 36.71 34.47 14.66
CA GLU A 600 37.78 34.30 13.67
C GLU A 600 38.36 32.89 13.76
N ARG A 601 38.64 32.27 12.61
CA ARG A 601 39.50 31.09 12.50
C ARG A 601 40.74 31.45 11.69
N PHE A 602 41.92 31.15 12.24
CA PHE A 602 43.16 31.63 11.65
C PHE A 602 44.34 30.68 11.76
N VAL A 603 45.19 30.74 10.74
CA VAL A 603 46.51 30.12 10.72
C VAL A 603 47.53 31.25 10.60
N ASN A 604 48.32 31.50 11.65
CA ASN A 604 49.24 32.64 11.71
C ASN A 604 50.25 32.70 10.54
N THR A 605 50.61 31.54 9.99
CA THR A 605 51.52 31.43 8.85
C THR A 605 50.87 31.69 7.50
N ASN A 606 49.53 31.76 7.42
CA ASN A 606 48.80 32.02 6.18
C ASN A 606 47.59 32.97 6.34
N PRO A 607 47.80 34.27 6.65
CA PRO A 607 46.71 35.20 6.92
C PRO A 607 45.72 35.43 5.78
N THR A 608 46.09 35.07 4.54
CA THR A 608 45.21 35.18 3.37
C THR A 608 44.14 34.10 3.29
N GLN A 609 44.28 33.03 4.09
CA GLN A 609 43.31 31.94 4.24
C GLN A 609 42.48 32.05 5.52
N ASN A 610 42.66 33.09 6.33
CA ASN A 610 41.89 33.28 7.54
C ASN A 610 40.44 33.69 7.22
N GLY A 611 39.55 33.44 8.17
CA GLY A 611 38.12 33.63 7.98
C GLY A 611 37.40 33.99 9.26
N VAL A 612 36.14 34.37 9.11
CA VAL A 612 35.32 34.84 10.21
C VAL A 612 33.85 34.46 10.02
N VAL A 613 33.21 34.06 11.11
CA VAL A 613 31.75 34.02 11.24
C VAL A 613 31.31 35.24 12.05
N ILE A 614 30.30 35.94 11.55
CA ILE A 614 29.76 37.16 12.15
C ILE A 614 28.27 36.94 12.41
N VAL A 615 27.83 37.21 13.64
CA VAL A 615 26.43 37.12 14.05
C VAL A 615 25.97 38.46 14.61
N GLY A 616 24.87 38.98 14.10
CA GLY A 616 24.29 40.25 14.55
C GLY A 616 23.36 40.87 13.50
N GLY A 617 22.69 41.96 13.86
CA GLY A 617 21.58 42.52 13.06
C GLY A 617 21.93 42.79 11.59
N ALA A 618 20.96 42.52 10.72
CA ALA A 618 21.07 42.72 9.28
C ALA A 618 21.44 44.17 8.92
N GLY A 619 22.23 44.35 7.85
CA GLY A 619 22.66 45.65 7.35
C GLY A 619 24.17 45.87 7.41
N ASN A 620 24.56 47.15 7.48
CA ASN A 620 25.97 47.55 7.38
C ASN A 620 26.76 47.11 8.61
N CYS A 621 27.73 46.21 8.39
CA CYS A 621 28.61 45.67 9.39
C CYS A 621 30.01 46.28 9.26
N SER A 622 30.62 46.61 10.39
CA SER A 622 32.02 47.04 10.49
C SER A 622 32.62 46.50 11.79
N VAL A 623 33.50 45.51 11.69
CA VAL A 623 34.05 44.78 12.85
C VAL A 623 35.58 44.68 12.77
N SER A 624 36.23 44.62 13.92
CA SER A 624 37.66 44.33 13.97
C SER A 624 37.91 42.85 13.66
N VAL A 625 38.91 42.55 12.84
CA VAL A 625 39.42 41.22 12.48
C VAL A 625 40.94 41.26 12.35
N PRO A 626 41.69 41.31 13.47
CA PRO A 626 43.12 41.53 13.46
C PRO A 626 43.91 40.42 12.76
N HIS A 627 43.33 39.23 12.59
CA HIS A 627 44.02 38.09 11.98
C HIS A 627 43.81 38.01 10.47
N MET A 628 42.79 38.65 9.91
CA MET A 628 42.52 38.59 8.45
C MET A 628 43.41 39.56 7.66
N ALA A 629 43.96 39.10 6.53
CA ALA A 629 44.73 39.96 5.63
C ALA A 629 43.86 41.04 4.95
N ASN A 630 44.45 42.19 4.62
CA ASN A 630 43.79 43.19 3.77
C ASN A 630 43.37 42.57 2.43
N GLY A 631 42.15 42.84 1.99
CA GLY A 631 41.65 42.28 0.74
C GLY A 631 40.13 42.29 0.65
N THR A 632 39.63 41.64 -0.38
CA THR A 632 38.20 41.46 -0.64
C THR A 632 37.85 39.99 -0.45
N TYR A 633 36.73 39.74 0.21
CA TYR A 633 36.25 38.42 0.60
C TYR A 633 34.77 38.28 0.24
N LYS A 634 34.33 37.03 0.04
CA LYS A 634 32.94 36.69 -0.25
C LYS A 634 32.26 36.21 1.03
N ASP A 635 31.03 36.66 1.26
CA ASP A 635 30.11 36.04 2.22
C ASP A 635 29.47 34.80 1.58
N TYR A 636 29.66 33.64 2.19
CA TYR A 636 29.11 32.37 1.72
C TYR A 636 27.62 32.18 2.05
N VAL A 637 27.03 33.07 2.84
CA VAL A 637 25.58 33.07 3.10
C VAL A 637 24.84 33.80 1.98
N THR A 638 25.22 35.04 1.67
CA THR A 638 24.47 35.90 0.73
C THR A 638 25.15 36.12 -0.62
N GLY A 639 26.46 35.82 -0.72
CA GLY A 639 27.30 36.22 -1.85
C GLY A 639 27.77 37.68 -1.80
N ASN A 640 27.40 38.44 -0.76
CA ASN A 640 27.84 39.82 -0.59
C ASN A 640 29.36 39.94 -0.52
N THR A 641 29.86 41.11 -0.90
CA THR A 641 31.29 41.43 -0.84
C THR A 641 31.63 42.10 0.48
N PHE A 642 32.64 41.56 1.17
CA PHE A 642 33.25 42.16 2.35
C PHE A 642 34.68 42.62 2.03
N THR A 643 35.13 43.69 2.67
CA THR A 643 36.49 44.22 2.49
C THR A 643 37.18 44.35 3.84
N VAL A 644 38.40 43.80 3.94
CA VAL A 644 39.28 43.99 5.09
C VAL A 644 40.29 45.09 4.75
N SER A 645 40.39 46.09 5.62
CA SER A 645 41.38 47.16 5.52
C SER A 645 41.89 47.54 6.90
N ASN A 646 43.19 47.38 7.11
CA ASN A 646 43.90 47.66 8.36
C ASN A 646 43.27 46.97 9.58
N GLY A 647 42.91 45.68 9.44
CA GLY A 647 42.32 44.89 10.53
C GLY A 647 40.84 45.20 10.82
N THR A 648 40.16 45.91 9.93
CA THR A 648 38.71 46.15 9.99
C THR A 648 38.03 45.55 8.77
N LEU A 649 37.04 44.70 8.99
CA LEU A 649 36.18 44.12 7.97
C LEU A 649 34.89 44.94 7.86
N SER A 650 34.50 45.29 6.64
CA SER A 650 33.28 46.06 6.36
C SER A 650 32.51 45.45 5.18
N GLY A 651 31.18 45.41 5.31
CA GLY A 651 30.27 44.84 4.31
C GLY A 651 28.82 44.85 4.80
N THR A 652 27.96 44.04 4.19
CA THR A 652 26.54 43.96 4.53
C THR A 652 26.16 42.54 4.94
N VAL A 653 25.69 42.38 6.18
CA VAL A 653 25.11 41.13 6.70
C VAL A 653 23.66 41.03 6.21
N GLY A 654 23.25 39.86 5.71
CA GLY A 654 21.90 39.63 5.20
C GLY A 654 20.85 39.38 6.30
N ASP A 655 19.64 39.04 5.86
CA ASP A 655 18.47 38.84 6.73
C ASP A 655 18.58 37.61 7.65
N SER A 656 19.51 36.69 7.36
CA SER A 656 19.89 35.61 8.27
C SER A 656 20.52 36.11 9.57
N GLU A 657 20.99 37.37 9.60
CA GLU A 657 21.79 37.95 10.69
C GLU A 657 23.11 37.20 10.94
N ILE A 658 23.55 36.42 9.94
CA ILE A 658 24.77 35.60 9.97
C ILE A 658 25.51 35.82 8.65
N ALA A 659 26.80 36.11 8.71
CA ALA A 659 27.70 36.15 7.56
C ALA A 659 28.92 35.26 7.80
N VAL A 660 29.36 34.55 6.76
CA VAL A 660 30.49 33.62 6.81
C VAL A 660 31.49 34.03 5.74
N VAL A 661 32.61 34.60 6.15
CA VAL A 661 33.51 35.35 5.25
C VAL A 661 34.92 34.79 5.31
N TYR A 662 35.40 34.23 4.20
CA TYR A 662 36.76 33.69 4.08
C TYR A 662 37.17 33.50 2.61
N ASN A 663 38.45 33.21 2.35
CA ASN A 663 38.97 32.90 1.02
C ASN A 663 39.36 31.42 0.91
N ASN A 664 38.65 30.66 0.08
CA ASN A 664 39.00 29.28 -0.27
C ASN A 664 39.93 29.21 -1.50
N THR A 665 41.07 29.92 -1.46
CA THR A 665 42.00 29.95 -2.61
C THR A 665 43.05 28.84 -2.58
N GLY A 666 42.93 27.86 -1.67
CA GLY A 666 43.95 26.82 -1.50
C GLY A 666 43.51 25.47 -0.96
N SER A 667 42.22 25.10 -1.01
CA SER A 667 41.86 23.72 -0.68
C SER A 667 42.39 22.76 -1.75
N THR A 668 43.16 21.74 -1.33
CA THR A 668 43.39 20.57 -2.15
C THR A 668 42.05 19.89 -2.36
N GLN A 669 41.40 20.20 -3.48
CA GLN A 669 40.21 19.49 -3.95
C GLN A 669 40.40 17.98 -3.72
N GLY A 670 39.44 17.35 -3.02
CA GLY A 670 39.51 15.93 -2.66
C GLY A 670 39.62 15.03 -3.89
N ALA A 671 39.83 13.72 -3.69
CA ALA A 671 39.84 12.78 -4.79
C ALA A 671 38.52 12.86 -5.58
N CYS A 672 38.60 12.77 -6.91
CA CYS A 672 37.41 12.61 -7.73
C CYS A 672 36.67 11.33 -7.31
N SER A 673 35.39 11.46 -7.00
CA SER A 673 34.55 10.34 -6.56
C SER A 673 33.22 10.35 -7.27
N ILE A 674 32.67 9.15 -7.42
CA ILE A 674 31.43 8.88 -8.13
C ILE A 674 30.62 7.92 -7.25
N SER A 675 29.39 8.30 -6.89
CA SER A 675 28.44 7.44 -6.19
C SER A 675 27.06 7.50 -6.83
N SER A 676 26.18 6.57 -6.45
CA SER A 676 24.76 6.56 -6.84
C SER A 676 23.92 6.40 -5.58
N ASN A 677 22.76 7.04 -5.56
CA ASN A 677 21.78 6.91 -4.48
C ASN A 677 20.76 5.78 -4.69
N ALA A 678 20.79 5.11 -5.84
CA ALA A 678 19.81 4.07 -6.15
C ALA A 678 20.22 2.70 -5.60
N PRO A 679 19.27 1.92 -5.04
CA PRO A 679 19.53 0.54 -4.64
C PRO A 679 19.92 -0.31 -5.85
N THR A 680 20.70 -1.37 -5.62
CA THR A 680 21.21 -2.27 -6.69
C THR A 680 20.15 -3.24 -7.22
N THR A 681 18.98 -3.33 -6.58
CA THR A 681 17.82 -4.13 -7.01
C THR A 681 16.54 -3.29 -7.00
N PHE A 682 15.63 -3.54 -7.95
CA PHE A 682 14.32 -2.88 -7.99
C PHE A 682 13.26 -3.77 -8.66
N TYR A 683 11.99 -3.57 -8.34
CA TYR A 683 10.87 -4.34 -8.92
C TYR A 683 9.83 -3.47 -9.65
N THR A 684 9.99 -2.14 -9.58
CA THR A 684 9.11 -1.18 -10.23
C THR A 684 9.28 -1.16 -11.76
N ALA A 685 8.28 -0.64 -12.48
CA ALA A 685 8.32 -0.53 -13.94
C ALA A 685 9.50 0.33 -14.42
N THR A 686 9.82 1.39 -13.68
CA THR A 686 11.00 2.23 -13.86
C THR A 686 11.69 2.48 -12.53
N MET A 687 12.98 2.77 -12.58
CA MET A 687 13.81 3.21 -11.47
C MET A 687 14.54 4.49 -11.87
N ASP A 688 14.64 5.42 -10.93
CA ASP A 688 15.46 6.62 -11.07
C ASP A 688 16.74 6.42 -10.26
N ALA A 689 17.90 6.52 -10.92
CA ALA A 689 19.21 6.54 -10.27
C ALA A 689 19.87 7.90 -10.43
N THR A 690 20.10 8.58 -9.31
CA THR A 690 20.81 9.85 -9.27
C THR A 690 22.28 9.59 -8.96
N TYR A 691 23.15 10.21 -9.75
CA TYR A 691 24.59 10.04 -9.63
C TYR A 691 25.26 11.29 -9.11
N ILE A 692 26.18 11.09 -8.19
CA ILE A 692 26.88 12.16 -7.49
C ILE A 692 28.33 12.09 -7.88
N ILE A 693 28.81 13.21 -8.43
CA ILE A 693 30.11 13.29 -9.07
C ILE A 693 30.84 14.47 -8.46
N ARG A 694 31.86 14.14 -7.68
CA ARG A 694 32.60 15.11 -6.87
C ARG A 694 34.00 15.29 -7.42
N ASN A 695 34.52 16.50 -7.24
CA ASN A 695 35.89 16.88 -7.60
C ASN A 695 36.29 16.60 -9.07
N ALA A 696 35.32 16.66 -9.98
CA ALA A 696 35.52 16.44 -11.40
C ALA A 696 35.46 17.76 -12.19
N THR A 697 36.10 17.82 -13.34
CA THR A 697 35.97 18.91 -14.32
C THR A 697 34.94 18.59 -15.41
N SER A 698 34.70 17.30 -15.64
CA SER A 698 33.71 16.78 -16.57
C SER A 698 33.35 15.35 -16.19
N ALA A 699 32.19 14.86 -16.61
CA ALA A 699 31.86 13.44 -16.49
C ALA A 699 31.00 12.95 -17.65
N THR A 700 31.13 11.67 -17.94
CA THR A 700 30.36 10.94 -18.94
C THR A 700 29.73 9.72 -18.30
N LEU A 701 28.41 9.59 -18.44
CA LEU A 701 27.64 8.41 -18.09
C LEU A 701 27.49 7.55 -19.34
N THR A 702 27.81 6.26 -19.22
CA THR A 702 27.71 5.25 -20.26
C THR A 702 26.72 4.17 -19.84
N ILE A 703 25.67 3.94 -20.64
CA ILE A 703 24.71 2.86 -20.47
C ILE A 703 24.40 2.25 -21.85
N ASP A 704 24.43 0.92 -21.96
CA ASP A 704 24.15 0.19 -23.21
C ASP A 704 24.90 0.71 -24.46
N GLY A 705 26.13 1.19 -24.26
CA GLY A 705 26.97 1.75 -25.32
C GLY A 705 26.65 3.19 -25.73
N HIS A 706 25.65 3.83 -25.11
CA HIS A 706 25.34 5.24 -25.24
C HIS A 706 26.07 6.07 -24.20
N ASN A 707 26.60 7.23 -24.61
CA ASN A 707 27.33 8.15 -23.75
C ASN A 707 26.56 9.46 -23.57
N TYR A 708 26.44 9.90 -22.33
CA TYR A 708 25.78 11.13 -21.92
C TYR A 708 26.76 11.99 -21.14
N SER A 709 26.91 13.26 -21.51
CA SER A 709 27.61 14.22 -20.65
C SER A 709 26.74 14.55 -19.46
N VAL A 710 27.28 14.40 -18.25
CA VAL A 710 26.53 14.57 -17.00
C VAL A 710 27.27 15.46 -16.01
N THR A 711 26.51 16.15 -15.17
CA THR A 711 27.00 16.86 -13.97
C THR A 711 26.62 16.07 -12.72
N SER A 712 27.13 16.48 -11.55
CA SER A 712 26.66 15.91 -10.27
C SER A 712 25.17 16.15 -10.10
N GLY A 713 24.45 15.16 -9.58
CA GLY A 713 22.99 15.20 -9.43
C GLY A 713 22.21 14.78 -10.67
N ALA A 714 22.87 14.31 -11.73
CA ALA A 714 22.18 13.79 -12.91
C ALA A 714 21.39 12.52 -12.55
N THR A 715 20.10 12.50 -12.89
CA THR A 715 19.21 11.36 -12.68
C THR A 715 18.96 10.63 -13.98
N LEU A 716 19.24 9.32 -14.01
CA LEU A 716 18.90 8.42 -15.09
C LEU A 716 17.66 7.60 -14.72
N SER A 717 16.59 7.75 -15.48
CA SER A 717 15.45 6.84 -15.43
C SER A 717 15.67 5.66 -16.39
N PHE A 718 15.57 4.43 -15.89
CA PHE A 718 15.65 3.18 -16.68
C PHE A 718 14.74 2.09 -16.11
N GLY A 719 14.70 0.90 -16.73
CA GLY A 719 13.95 -0.26 -16.20
C GLY A 719 12.66 -0.59 -16.93
N TYR A 720 12.15 0.32 -17.78
CA TYR A 720 10.95 0.09 -18.61
C TYR A 720 11.20 -0.99 -19.68
N ASP A 721 12.45 -1.19 -20.09
CA ASP A 721 12.89 -2.18 -21.07
C ASP A 721 13.47 -3.46 -20.43
N MET A 722 13.51 -3.51 -19.10
CA MET A 722 14.06 -4.64 -18.37
C MET A 722 12.97 -5.67 -18.04
N GLU A 723 13.27 -6.93 -18.25
CA GLU A 723 12.50 -8.06 -17.70
C GLU A 723 13.03 -8.42 -16.30
N VAL A 724 12.20 -9.10 -15.50
CA VAL A 724 12.63 -9.66 -14.22
C VAL A 724 13.83 -10.60 -14.41
N GLY A 725 14.85 -10.44 -13.57
CA GLY A 725 16.14 -11.11 -13.63
C GLY A 725 17.17 -10.43 -14.52
N GLN A 726 16.81 -9.42 -15.31
CA GLN A 726 17.77 -8.67 -16.13
C GLN A 726 18.55 -7.66 -15.30
N THR A 727 19.77 -7.34 -15.75
CA THR A 727 20.63 -6.33 -15.16
C THR A 727 20.94 -5.21 -16.15
N LYS A 728 21.09 -3.98 -15.64
CA LYS A 728 21.65 -2.84 -16.37
C LYS A 728 22.89 -2.36 -15.66
N THR A 729 23.96 -2.14 -16.41
CA THR A 729 25.19 -1.55 -15.86
C THR A 729 25.35 -0.13 -16.39
N VAL A 730 25.44 0.81 -15.46
CA VAL A 730 25.74 2.21 -15.74
C VAL A 730 27.17 2.48 -15.32
N THR A 731 27.99 2.98 -16.23
CA THR A 731 29.39 3.32 -15.96
C THR A 731 29.56 4.81 -16.07
N ILE A 732 30.09 5.46 -15.05
CA ILE A 732 30.42 6.88 -15.10
C ILE A 732 31.93 7.02 -15.12
N THR A 733 32.42 7.83 -16.04
CA THR A 733 33.83 8.26 -16.11
C THR A 733 33.89 9.76 -15.89
N ALA A 734 34.43 10.17 -14.76
CA ALA A 734 34.68 11.54 -14.40
C ALA A 734 36.15 11.91 -14.64
N ILE A 735 36.43 13.15 -15.05
CA ILE A 735 37.79 13.66 -15.24
C ILE A 735 38.15 14.50 -14.02
N ASP A 736 39.22 14.17 -13.32
CA ASP A 736 39.71 14.97 -12.18
C ASP A 736 40.33 16.30 -12.65
N LYS A 737 40.66 17.19 -11.71
CA LYS A 737 41.33 18.48 -12.01
C LYS A 737 42.67 18.38 -12.74
N ASN A 738 43.34 17.23 -12.65
CA ASN A 738 44.63 16.97 -13.29
C ASN A 738 44.44 16.37 -14.70
N GLY A 739 43.20 16.12 -15.13
CA GLY A 739 42.87 15.50 -16.41
C GLY A 739 42.87 13.96 -16.39
N ASN A 740 42.97 13.33 -15.22
CA ASN A 740 42.93 11.86 -15.10
C ASN A 740 41.48 11.35 -15.02
N PRO A 741 41.15 10.25 -15.71
CA PRO A 741 39.84 9.62 -15.60
C PRO A 741 39.72 8.81 -14.30
N VAL A 742 38.60 8.97 -13.60
CA VAL A 742 38.10 8.11 -12.52
C VAL A 742 36.81 7.47 -13.00
N THR A 743 36.73 6.14 -12.92
CA THR A 743 35.58 5.38 -13.45
C THR A 743 34.93 4.56 -12.34
N GLN A 744 33.60 4.60 -12.27
CA GLN A 744 32.80 3.76 -11.38
C GLN A 744 31.65 3.12 -12.16
N SER A 745 31.36 1.85 -11.90
CA SER A 745 30.22 1.14 -12.48
C SER A 745 29.20 0.79 -11.39
N PHE A 746 27.92 0.92 -11.73
CA PHE A 746 26.77 0.54 -10.92
C PHE A 746 25.96 -0.49 -11.71
N THR A 747 25.64 -1.62 -11.08
CA THR A 747 24.83 -2.68 -11.69
C THR A 747 23.50 -2.78 -10.96
N TYR A 748 22.42 -2.57 -11.69
CA TYR A 748 21.05 -2.59 -11.20
C TYR A 748 20.33 -3.82 -11.73
N THR A 749 19.66 -4.57 -10.87
CA THR A 749 18.95 -5.81 -11.21
C THR A 749 17.46 -5.61 -11.04
N LYS A 750 16.67 -5.89 -12.10
CA LYS A 750 15.22 -5.92 -11.97
C LYS A 750 14.81 -7.26 -11.38
N VAL A 751 14.09 -7.25 -10.26
CA VAL A 751 13.59 -8.45 -9.59
C VAL A 751 12.08 -8.53 -9.71
N ALA A 752 11.50 -9.70 -9.44
CA ALA A 752 10.05 -9.83 -9.38
C ALA A 752 9.53 -8.91 -8.28
N ALA A 753 8.37 -8.29 -8.49
CA ALA A 753 7.64 -7.70 -7.38
C ALA A 753 7.28 -8.83 -6.40
N PRO A 754 7.46 -8.65 -5.09
CA PRO A 754 7.02 -9.65 -4.12
C PRO A 754 5.52 -9.90 -4.29
N LYS A 755 5.04 -11.14 -4.12
CA LYS A 755 3.59 -11.43 -4.11
C LYS A 755 3.00 -11.21 -2.71
N THR A 756 1.70 -10.91 -2.62
CA THR A 756 0.93 -11.00 -1.38
C THR A 756 -0.16 -12.03 -1.55
N TYR A 757 -0.73 -12.44 -0.44
CA TYR A 757 -1.78 -13.42 -0.34
C TYR A 757 -2.73 -12.97 0.76
N THR A 758 -3.99 -13.39 0.67
CA THR A 758 -5.01 -13.15 1.68
C THR A 758 -5.44 -14.48 2.27
N VAL A 759 -5.46 -14.62 3.59
CA VAL A 759 -6.02 -15.80 4.26
C VAL A 759 -7.24 -15.40 5.09
N HIS A 760 -8.36 -16.07 4.82
CA HIS A 760 -9.63 -15.96 5.52
C HIS A 760 -9.74 -17.03 6.61
N PHE A 761 -10.27 -16.63 7.76
CA PHE A 761 -10.47 -17.42 8.95
C PHE A 761 -11.82 -17.14 9.59
N VAL A 762 -12.64 -18.18 9.78
CA VAL A 762 -13.90 -18.07 10.51
C VAL A 762 -13.63 -18.28 12.00
N LYS A 763 -13.77 -17.21 12.78
CA LYS A 763 -13.55 -17.22 14.23
C LYS A 763 -14.57 -18.13 14.93
N PRO A 764 -14.15 -19.13 15.74
CA PRO A 764 -15.08 -19.86 16.59
C PRO A 764 -15.85 -18.93 17.56
N GLU A 765 -17.10 -19.28 17.86
CA GLU A 765 -17.97 -18.49 18.74
C GLU A 765 -17.38 -18.35 20.15
N SER A 766 -16.63 -19.36 20.61
CA SER A 766 -15.98 -19.37 21.93
C SER A 766 -14.79 -18.43 22.06
N TRP A 767 -14.27 -17.87 20.95
CA TRP A 767 -13.12 -16.96 20.98
C TRP A 767 -13.59 -15.51 21.10
N SER A 768 -13.15 -14.81 22.14
CA SER A 768 -13.49 -13.39 22.37
C SER A 768 -12.72 -12.42 21.48
N SER A 769 -11.57 -12.83 20.95
CA SER A 769 -10.69 -12.07 20.06
C SER A 769 -10.06 -13.00 19.01
N LEU A 770 -9.43 -12.43 17.99
CA LEU A 770 -8.78 -13.19 16.93
C LEU A 770 -7.56 -12.43 16.40
N ASN A 771 -6.42 -13.11 16.38
CA ASN A 771 -5.13 -12.66 15.87
C ASN A 771 -4.60 -13.67 14.84
N ALA A 772 -3.84 -13.19 13.85
CA ALA A 772 -3.08 -14.03 12.93
C ALA A 772 -1.58 -13.92 13.20
N TYR A 773 -0.87 -15.03 13.16
CA TYR A 773 0.57 -15.13 13.41
C TYR A 773 1.22 -15.74 12.16
N LEU A 774 1.97 -14.95 11.40
CA LEU A 774 2.57 -15.35 10.13
C LEU A 774 4.02 -15.79 10.36
N TYR A 775 4.41 -16.95 9.84
CA TYR A 775 5.74 -17.53 10.03
C TYR A 775 6.41 -17.78 8.68
N GLN A 776 7.70 -17.48 8.57
CA GLN A 776 8.51 -17.81 7.39
C GLN A 776 8.99 -19.28 7.42
N THR A 777 9.12 -19.88 8.61
CA THR A 777 9.50 -21.28 8.80
C THR A 777 8.71 -21.89 9.95
N THR A 778 8.60 -23.22 10.04
CA THR A 778 7.84 -23.90 11.12
C THR A 778 8.38 -23.65 12.53
N ASN A 779 9.64 -23.19 12.65
CA ASN A 779 10.32 -22.94 13.92
C ASN A 779 10.74 -21.47 14.09
N GLY A 780 10.29 -20.58 13.19
CA GLY A 780 10.63 -19.16 13.21
C GLY A 780 9.77 -18.36 14.19
N THR A 781 10.19 -17.13 14.49
CA THR A 781 9.34 -16.20 15.26
C THR A 781 8.20 -15.70 14.36
N PRO A 782 6.94 -15.73 14.83
CA PRO A 782 5.82 -15.22 14.04
C PRO A 782 5.75 -13.70 14.03
N THR A 783 5.36 -13.15 12.88
CA THR A 783 4.88 -11.79 12.76
C THR A 783 3.39 -11.77 13.11
N LEU A 784 3.02 -11.01 14.15
CA LEU A 784 1.63 -10.77 14.48
C LEU A 784 1.01 -9.84 13.44
N ALA A 785 -0.09 -10.26 12.83
CA ALA A 785 -0.77 -9.51 11.78
C ALA A 785 -2.22 -9.21 12.16
N SER A 786 -2.63 -7.96 11.95
CA SER A 786 -3.99 -7.50 12.22
C SER A 786 -4.98 -8.10 11.23
N MET A 787 -6.10 -8.62 11.74
CA MET A 787 -7.15 -9.19 10.91
C MET A 787 -8.32 -8.23 10.72
N GLU A 788 -8.90 -8.20 9.52
CA GLU A 788 -10.09 -7.42 9.18
C GLU A 788 -11.33 -8.32 9.05
N TYR A 789 -12.51 -7.83 9.45
CA TYR A 789 -13.75 -8.60 9.37
C TYR A 789 -14.46 -8.38 8.03
N ASP A 790 -14.70 -9.46 7.28
CA ASP A 790 -15.53 -9.47 6.07
C ASP A 790 -16.95 -9.93 6.39
N SER A 791 -17.86 -8.96 6.38
CA SER A 791 -19.29 -9.18 6.64
C SER A 791 -20.02 -10.00 5.58
N SER A 792 -19.47 -10.14 4.37
CA SER A 792 -20.11 -10.90 3.29
C SER A 792 -19.90 -12.41 3.42
N SER A 793 -18.72 -12.82 3.89
CA SER A 793 -18.33 -14.22 4.12
C SER A 793 -18.43 -14.65 5.58
N SER A 794 -18.75 -13.71 6.50
CA SER A 794 -18.73 -13.94 7.96
C SER A 794 -17.39 -14.48 8.46
N SER A 795 -16.29 -13.99 7.88
CA SER A 795 -14.92 -14.41 8.17
C SER A 795 -14.03 -13.20 8.49
N TYR A 796 -12.89 -13.45 9.10
CA TYR A 796 -11.82 -12.46 9.23
C TYR A 796 -10.73 -12.77 8.22
N PHE A 797 -10.03 -11.77 7.68
CA PHE A 797 -8.94 -12.00 6.75
C PHE A 797 -7.67 -11.23 7.14
N VAL A 798 -6.52 -11.71 6.64
CA VAL A 798 -5.23 -11.03 6.78
C VAL A 798 -4.43 -11.17 5.50
N GLU A 799 -3.75 -10.10 5.11
CA GLU A 799 -2.84 -10.06 3.96
C GLU A 799 -1.40 -10.33 4.41
N TYR A 800 -0.64 -11.09 3.61
CA TYR A 800 0.74 -11.45 3.92
C TYR A 800 1.60 -11.54 2.66
N LEU A 801 2.89 -11.20 2.76
CA LEU A 801 3.86 -11.32 1.68
C LEU A 801 4.28 -12.78 1.45
N GLU A 802 4.68 -13.12 0.23
CA GLU A 802 5.10 -14.48 -0.17
C GLU A 802 6.25 -15.08 0.64
N THR A 803 6.98 -14.24 1.37
CA THR A 803 8.03 -14.65 2.30
C THR A 803 7.50 -15.41 3.53
N TYR A 804 6.19 -15.34 3.80
CA TYR A 804 5.55 -16.07 4.90
C TYR A 804 4.93 -17.37 4.39
N HIS A 805 5.28 -18.47 5.04
CA HIS A 805 4.95 -19.84 4.61
C HIS A 805 3.96 -20.54 5.55
N TYR A 806 3.65 -19.97 6.72
CA TYR A 806 2.67 -20.52 7.66
C TYR A 806 1.89 -19.40 8.36
N VAL A 807 0.65 -19.68 8.77
CA VAL A 807 -0.16 -18.84 9.64
C VAL A 807 -0.66 -19.69 10.80
N ALA A 808 -0.71 -19.13 12.00
CA ALA A 808 -1.55 -19.66 13.07
C ALA A 808 -2.56 -18.59 13.46
N PHE A 809 -3.77 -18.99 13.80
CA PHE A 809 -4.79 -18.08 14.33
C PHE A 809 -4.98 -18.36 15.80
N GLY A 810 -5.09 -17.32 16.61
CA GLY A 810 -5.28 -17.50 18.04
C GLY A 810 -6.04 -16.36 18.69
N ASN A 811 -6.55 -16.61 19.89
CA ASN A 811 -7.21 -15.60 20.72
C ASN A 811 -6.41 -15.23 21.97
N GLY A 812 -5.12 -15.62 22.01
CA GLY A 812 -4.23 -15.47 23.17
C GLY A 812 -4.39 -16.55 24.24
N VAL A 813 -5.25 -17.56 24.04
CA VAL A 813 -5.43 -18.71 24.94
C VAL A 813 -5.43 -20.03 24.15
N ASN A 814 -6.18 -20.06 23.05
CA ASN A 814 -6.20 -21.16 22.10
C ASN A 814 -5.56 -20.67 20.80
N GLN A 815 -4.75 -21.51 20.19
CA GLN A 815 -4.14 -21.28 18.90
C GLN A 815 -4.40 -22.49 18.00
N THR A 816 -4.62 -22.24 16.71
CA THR A 816 -4.59 -23.31 15.72
C THR A 816 -3.16 -23.83 15.60
N VAL A 817 -3.01 -25.05 15.11
CA VAL A 817 -1.71 -25.50 14.58
C VAL A 817 -1.21 -24.53 13.49
N LEU A 818 0.10 -24.57 13.20
CA LEU A 818 0.65 -23.87 12.05
C LEU A 818 -0.02 -24.38 10.77
N ILE A 819 -0.77 -23.51 10.14
CA ILE A 819 -1.45 -23.74 8.87
C ILE A 819 -0.51 -23.25 7.76
N PRO A 820 -0.07 -24.11 6.84
CA PRO A 820 0.76 -23.68 5.72
C PRO A 820 0.05 -22.65 4.82
N LEU A 821 0.81 -21.64 4.40
CA LEU A 821 0.47 -20.60 3.42
C LEU A 821 1.33 -20.85 2.18
N THR A 822 0.80 -20.90 0.95
CA THR A 822 1.60 -21.23 -0.25
C THR A 822 1.66 -20.06 -1.24
N GLU A 823 2.74 -19.85 -2.01
CA GLU A 823 3.65 -20.83 -2.66
C GLU A 823 5.16 -20.48 -2.65
N ALA A 824 6.02 -21.41 -2.19
CA ALA A 824 7.30 -21.85 -2.81
C ALA A 824 8.23 -22.65 -1.86
N ASP A 825 7.83 -23.82 -1.36
CA ASP A 825 8.82 -24.86 -1.02
C ASP A 825 8.24 -26.27 -1.18
N THR A 826 9.01 -27.17 -1.78
CA THR A 826 8.53 -28.46 -2.34
C THR A 826 8.63 -29.64 -1.37
N THR A 827 8.75 -29.40 -0.06
CA THR A 827 8.98 -30.47 0.93
C THR A 827 7.87 -30.67 1.98
N TYR A 828 6.84 -29.83 2.05
CA TYR A 828 5.63 -30.11 2.83
C TYR A 828 4.38 -29.74 2.03
N GLN A 829 3.40 -30.65 1.99
CA GLN A 829 2.25 -30.58 1.08
C GLN A 829 1.01 -29.93 1.72
N VAL A 830 0.34 -29.14 0.88
CA VAL A 830 -0.87 -28.34 1.06
C VAL A 830 -2.05 -29.13 1.64
N ILE A 831 -2.92 -28.50 2.46
CA ILE A 831 -4.32 -28.94 2.62
C ILE A 831 -5.13 -28.27 1.49
N PRO A 832 -5.50 -28.98 0.41
CA PRO A 832 -6.23 -28.38 -0.69
C PRO A 832 -7.68 -28.10 -0.27
N TYR A 833 -8.34 -27.15 -0.93
CA TYR A 833 -9.82 -27.11 -0.93
C TYR A 833 -10.36 -28.35 -1.65
N ASP A 834 -10.45 -29.47 -0.93
CA ASP A 834 -10.79 -30.79 -1.47
C ASP A 834 -12.13 -31.33 -0.93
N GLY A 835 -12.77 -30.60 -0.02
CA GLY A 835 -14.05 -30.96 0.60
C GLY A 835 -13.94 -32.03 1.70
N TYR A 836 -12.74 -32.30 2.23
CA TYR A 836 -12.54 -33.23 3.34
C TYR A 836 -12.54 -32.53 4.71
N VAL A 837 -12.80 -33.33 5.75
CA VAL A 837 -12.71 -32.92 7.15
C VAL A 837 -11.48 -33.55 7.80
N TYR A 838 -10.66 -32.74 8.46
CA TYR A 838 -9.41 -33.16 9.13
C TYR A 838 -9.54 -33.05 10.65
N PHE A 839 -8.94 -33.99 11.38
CA PHE A 839 -8.91 -34.07 12.84
C PHE A 839 -7.47 -34.22 13.33
N ASP A 840 -7.10 -33.34 14.25
CA ASP A 840 -5.82 -33.31 14.93
C ASP A 840 -5.91 -34.06 16.27
N ASN A 841 -5.22 -35.18 16.35
CA ASN A 841 -5.23 -36.09 17.49
C ASN A 841 -4.24 -35.67 18.60
N THR A 842 -4.26 -34.39 18.99
CA THR A 842 -3.46 -33.83 20.10
C THR A 842 -3.68 -34.56 21.42
N GLY A 843 -4.88 -35.12 21.63
CA GLY A 843 -5.21 -35.97 22.78
C GLY A 843 -4.53 -37.34 22.79
N SER A 844 -3.72 -37.66 21.78
CA SER A 844 -2.96 -38.91 21.64
C SER A 844 -3.83 -40.17 21.72
N TRP A 845 -5.02 -40.14 21.11
CA TRP A 845 -5.91 -41.30 21.08
C TRP A 845 -5.30 -42.43 20.26
N SER A 846 -5.24 -43.64 20.82
CA SER A 846 -4.70 -44.82 20.14
C SER A 846 -5.54 -45.28 18.93
N THR A 847 -6.80 -44.86 18.88
CA THR A 847 -7.74 -45.10 17.78
C THR A 847 -8.61 -43.86 17.61
N VAL A 848 -8.80 -43.39 16.36
CA VAL A 848 -9.69 -42.27 16.04
C VAL A 848 -10.81 -42.76 15.13
N ASN A 849 -12.06 -42.45 15.48
CA ASN A 849 -13.25 -42.78 14.71
C ASN A 849 -14.04 -41.52 14.38
N ALA A 850 -14.66 -41.48 13.20
CA ALA A 850 -15.59 -40.45 12.78
C ALA A 850 -17.02 -41.00 12.73
N TYR A 851 -17.91 -40.41 13.53
CA TYR A 851 -19.35 -40.67 13.53
C TYR A 851 -20.06 -39.46 12.92
N MET A 852 -20.70 -39.63 11.76
CA MET A 852 -21.27 -38.54 10.97
C MET A 852 -22.76 -38.74 10.71
N TRP A 853 -23.53 -37.66 10.64
CA TRP A 853 -24.98 -37.70 10.41
C TRP A 853 -25.52 -36.46 9.68
N ILE A 854 -26.73 -36.61 9.13
CA ILE A 854 -27.54 -35.49 8.60
C ILE A 854 -28.69 -35.19 9.58
N ASP A 855 -29.29 -36.25 10.15
CA ASP A 855 -30.39 -36.21 11.11
C ASP A 855 -30.35 -37.43 12.04
N GLU A 856 -31.26 -37.53 13.01
CA GLU A 856 -31.32 -38.62 14.00
C GLU A 856 -31.55 -40.02 13.39
N ALA A 857 -31.95 -40.13 12.12
CA ALA A 857 -32.18 -41.42 11.46
C ALA A 857 -31.03 -41.82 10.53
N THR A 858 -30.22 -40.87 10.06
CA THR A 858 -29.29 -41.04 8.94
C THR A 858 -27.85 -40.84 9.37
N HIS A 859 -27.17 -41.95 9.65
CA HIS A 859 -25.79 -41.98 10.15
C HIS A 859 -24.86 -42.75 9.21
N ASN A 860 -23.57 -42.40 9.23
CA ASN A 860 -22.54 -43.08 8.44
C ASN A 860 -22.26 -44.53 8.90
N ALA A 861 -22.45 -44.81 10.20
CA ALA A 861 -22.26 -46.12 10.82
C ALA A 861 -22.95 -46.20 12.19
N LYS A 862 -22.88 -47.34 12.87
CA LYS A 862 -23.24 -47.45 14.31
C LYS A 862 -22.11 -46.88 15.16
N TRP A 863 -22.44 -46.27 16.31
CA TRP A 863 -21.45 -45.81 17.28
C TRP A 863 -20.42 -46.92 17.62
N PRO A 864 -19.10 -46.65 17.65
CA PRO A 864 -18.41 -45.35 17.62
C PRO A 864 -18.16 -44.72 16.23
N GLY A 865 -18.79 -45.20 15.16
CA GLY A 865 -18.54 -44.70 13.81
C GLY A 865 -17.46 -45.48 13.08
N VAL A 866 -16.89 -44.89 12.03
CA VAL A 866 -15.87 -45.54 11.19
C VAL A 866 -14.49 -45.13 11.67
N THR A 867 -13.60 -46.10 11.88
CA THR A 867 -12.19 -45.82 12.19
C THR A 867 -11.53 -45.12 11.01
N ILE A 868 -10.89 -43.99 11.27
CA ILE A 868 -10.17 -43.20 10.28
C ILE A 868 -8.68 -43.29 10.56
N THR A 869 -7.87 -43.12 9.52
CA THR A 869 -6.42 -43.21 9.62
C THR A 869 -5.80 -41.84 9.41
N GLU A 870 -4.65 -41.63 10.03
CA GLU A 870 -3.80 -40.48 9.80
C GLU A 870 -3.40 -40.45 8.32
N ASP A 871 -3.58 -39.29 7.71
CA ASP A 871 -3.08 -39.01 6.38
C ASP A 871 -1.57 -38.74 6.50
N SER A 872 -0.77 -39.61 5.88
CA SER A 872 0.69 -39.55 5.97
C SER A 872 1.31 -38.28 5.38
N THR A 873 0.51 -37.49 4.64
CA THR A 873 0.96 -36.27 3.97
C THR A 873 0.77 -35.05 4.86
N THR A 874 -0.34 -34.97 5.61
CA THR A 874 -0.65 -33.84 6.50
C THR A 874 -0.38 -34.12 7.98
N GLY A 875 -0.21 -35.38 8.39
CA GLY A 875 -0.12 -35.78 9.79
C GLY A 875 -1.45 -35.71 10.56
N LEU A 876 -2.57 -35.49 9.86
CA LEU A 876 -3.91 -35.34 10.43
C LEU A 876 -4.81 -36.52 10.03
N PHE A 877 -5.78 -36.87 10.88
CA PHE A 877 -6.78 -37.87 10.54
C PHE A 877 -7.85 -37.25 9.64
N LYS A 878 -8.06 -37.78 8.42
CA LYS A 878 -9.01 -37.19 7.47
C LYS A 878 -10.20 -38.09 7.14
N VAL A 879 -11.35 -37.47 6.86
CA VAL A 879 -12.58 -38.16 6.44
C VAL A 879 -13.33 -37.36 5.39
N ASN A 880 -13.88 -38.07 4.39
CA ASN A 880 -14.79 -37.44 3.45
C ASN A 880 -16.18 -37.32 4.11
N PRO A 881 -16.75 -36.12 4.21
CA PRO A 881 -18.05 -35.92 4.81
C PRO A 881 -19.19 -36.52 3.99
N ASN A 882 -19.03 -36.84 2.70
CA ASN A 882 -20.01 -37.55 1.85
C ASN A 882 -21.45 -37.01 1.96
N GLY A 883 -21.62 -35.70 2.12
CA GLY A 883 -22.93 -35.05 2.27
C GLY A 883 -23.55 -35.07 3.67
N TYR A 884 -22.87 -35.66 4.67
CA TYR A 884 -23.23 -35.51 6.08
C TYR A 884 -22.94 -34.08 6.55
N THR A 885 -23.85 -33.53 7.37
CA THR A 885 -23.79 -32.15 7.85
C THR A 885 -23.25 -32.03 9.28
N SER A 886 -23.05 -33.17 9.95
CA SER A 886 -22.57 -33.22 11.32
C SER A 886 -21.61 -34.37 11.56
N ILE A 887 -20.65 -34.20 12.47
CA ILE A 887 -19.58 -35.16 12.80
C ILE A 887 -19.19 -35.12 14.27
N ILE A 888 -18.79 -36.27 14.83
CA ILE A 888 -18.11 -36.42 16.12
C ILE A 888 -16.86 -37.27 15.90
N PHE A 889 -15.71 -36.80 16.42
CA PHE A 889 -14.51 -37.61 16.52
C PHE A 889 -14.43 -38.26 17.89
N ASN A 890 -14.05 -39.54 17.95
CA ASN A 890 -13.99 -40.27 19.22
C ASN A 890 -13.01 -41.46 19.19
N ASN A 891 -12.59 -41.93 20.36
CA ASN A 891 -11.73 -43.11 20.52
C ASN A 891 -12.46 -44.34 21.10
N GLY A 892 -13.80 -44.31 21.15
CA GLY A 892 -14.65 -45.30 21.79
C GLY A 892 -14.91 -45.06 23.28
N SER A 893 -14.15 -44.17 23.95
CA SER A 893 -14.33 -43.82 25.37
C SER A 893 -14.44 -42.31 25.62
N GLY A 894 -13.63 -41.49 24.95
CA GLY A 894 -13.72 -40.04 24.87
C GLY A 894 -14.18 -39.60 23.47
N LYS A 895 -14.84 -38.44 23.40
CA LYS A 895 -15.40 -37.87 22.16
C LYS A 895 -15.30 -36.35 22.15
N THR A 896 -15.33 -35.76 20.96
CA THR A 896 -15.60 -34.32 20.77
C THR A 896 -17.08 -34.00 21.02
N ASP A 897 -17.40 -32.72 21.06
CA ASP A 897 -18.78 -32.25 20.90
C ASP A 897 -19.31 -32.56 19.49
N ASP A 898 -20.61 -32.34 19.28
CA ASP A 898 -21.26 -32.46 17.99
C ASP A 898 -20.82 -31.31 17.08
N LEU A 899 -20.15 -31.63 15.98
CA LEU A 899 -19.54 -30.66 15.09
C LEU A 899 -20.36 -30.51 13.81
N THR A 900 -20.59 -29.29 13.36
CA THR A 900 -21.24 -29.00 12.07
C THR A 900 -20.20 -28.99 10.95
N ILE A 901 -20.52 -29.62 9.82
CA ILE A 901 -19.73 -29.62 8.58
C ILE A 901 -20.34 -28.57 7.63
N TYR A 902 -19.53 -27.65 7.10
CA TYR A 902 -19.95 -26.76 6.02
C TYR A 902 -19.19 -27.11 4.72
N THR A 903 -19.77 -26.79 3.57
CA THR A 903 -19.28 -27.28 2.26
C THR A 903 -18.22 -26.39 1.60
N ASP A 904 -18.00 -25.19 2.13
CA ASP A 904 -17.26 -24.13 1.43
C ASP A 904 -15.83 -23.94 1.98
N TYR A 905 -15.42 -24.74 2.98
CA TYR A 905 -14.12 -24.65 3.64
C TYR A 905 -13.52 -26.04 3.90
N SER A 906 -12.20 -26.09 4.07
CA SER A 906 -11.52 -27.25 4.67
C SER A 906 -11.39 -27.04 6.17
N TYR A 907 -11.68 -28.06 6.95
CA TYR A 907 -11.79 -27.97 8.41
C TYR A 907 -10.70 -28.75 9.12
N VAL A 908 -10.10 -28.14 10.14
CA VAL A 908 -9.21 -28.83 11.08
C VAL A 908 -9.83 -28.76 12.48
N TYR A 909 -10.17 -29.92 13.03
CA TYR A 909 -10.74 -30.06 14.36
C TYR A 909 -9.68 -30.54 15.35
N ASN A 910 -9.49 -29.85 16.48
CA ASN A 910 -8.72 -30.36 17.61
C ASN A 910 -9.65 -30.67 18.80
N ALA A 911 -9.13 -31.28 19.86
CA ALA A 911 -9.91 -31.69 21.03
C ALA A 911 -10.57 -30.53 21.82
N SER A 912 -10.47 -29.26 21.37
CA SER A 912 -10.90 -28.08 22.13
C SER A 912 -11.47 -26.91 21.29
N SER A 913 -11.42 -26.92 19.95
CA SER A 913 -11.81 -25.75 19.13
C SER A 913 -12.10 -26.06 17.64
N TYR A 914 -12.89 -25.19 17.02
CA TYR A 914 -13.45 -25.26 15.65
C TYR A 914 -12.93 -24.10 14.77
N ALA A 915 -12.41 -24.36 13.56
CA ALA A 915 -12.06 -23.28 12.61
C ALA A 915 -12.12 -23.72 11.13
N GLY A 916 -12.58 -22.81 10.26
CA GLY A 916 -12.56 -22.97 8.79
C GLY A 916 -11.64 -21.93 8.14
N ILE A 917 -10.84 -22.36 7.14
CA ILE A 917 -9.79 -21.56 6.50
C ILE A 917 -9.95 -21.56 4.97
N ARG A 918 -9.70 -20.41 4.34
CA ARG A 918 -9.60 -20.24 2.87
C ARG A 918 -8.42 -19.31 2.54
N VAL A 919 -7.53 -19.72 1.64
CA VAL A 919 -6.40 -18.89 1.16
C VAL A 919 -6.68 -18.44 -0.27
N GLU A 920 -6.44 -17.16 -0.55
CA GLU A 920 -6.60 -16.52 -1.85
C GLU A 920 -5.30 -15.80 -2.24
N GLU A 921 -4.86 -15.97 -3.48
CA GLU A 921 -3.74 -15.19 -4.03
C GLU A 921 -4.20 -13.74 -4.28
N ALA A 922 -3.46 -12.76 -3.77
CA ALA A 922 -3.79 -11.34 -3.90
C ALA A 922 -2.53 -10.51 -4.18
N ASP A 923 -2.30 -10.10 -5.42
CA ASP A 923 -1.10 -9.35 -5.87
C ASP A 923 -0.63 -8.20 -4.92
N ALA A 924 0.68 -8.15 -4.56
CA ALA A 924 1.28 -7.12 -3.66
C ALA A 924 1.55 -5.79 -4.33
N CYS A 925 0.62 -5.39 -5.18
CA CYS A 925 0.68 -4.07 -5.69
C CYS A 925 0.12 -3.11 -4.64
N ASP A 926 0.91 -2.14 -4.19
CA ASP A 926 0.39 -0.93 -3.55
C ASP A 926 -0.67 -0.35 -4.48
N HIS A 927 -1.95 -0.62 -4.21
CA HIS A 927 -2.98 -0.37 -5.18
C HIS A 927 -3.35 1.11 -5.22
N LYS A 928 -2.56 1.91 -5.94
CA LYS A 928 -2.89 3.29 -6.22
C LYS A 928 -3.93 3.36 -7.33
N TYR A 929 -5.20 3.22 -6.95
CA TYR A 929 -6.31 3.33 -7.90
C TYR A 929 -6.43 4.77 -8.40
N THR A 930 -6.06 4.99 -9.66
CA THR A 930 -6.22 6.27 -10.35
C THR A 930 -7.28 6.12 -11.45
N ASN A 931 -7.85 7.24 -11.90
CA ASN A 931 -8.77 7.30 -13.04
C ASN A 931 -10.09 6.49 -12.88
N PRO A 932 -11.05 6.97 -12.06
CA PRO A 932 -12.35 6.34 -11.89
C PRO A 932 -13.19 6.36 -13.18
N VAL A 933 -13.63 5.19 -13.65
CA VAL A 933 -14.49 5.04 -14.83
C VAL A 933 -15.91 4.67 -14.40
N TRP A 934 -16.88 5.53 -14.69
CA TRP A 934 -18.28 5.33 -14.31
C TRP A 934 -19.11 4.77 -15.45
N THR A 935 -19.88 3.71 -15.18
CA THR A 935 -20.85 3.13 -16.11
C THR A 935 -22.25 3.25 -15.53
N TRP A 936 -23.12 4.01 -16.20
CA TRP A 936 -24.50 4.20 -15.79
C TRP A 936 -25.46 3.30 -16.57
N ASN A 937 -26.25 2.49 -15.86
CA ASN A 937 -27.33 1.70 -16.43
C ASN A 937 -28.66 2.44 -16.22
N GLY A 938 -29.05 3.25 -17.21
CA GLY A 938 -30.13 4.23 -17.04
C GLY A 938 -29.73 5.42 -16.18
N TYR A 939 -30.64 5.93 -15.35
CA TYR A 939 -30.41 7.05 -14.42
C TYR A 939 -30.50 6.65 -12.95
N SER A 940 -30.99 5.45 -12.65
CA SER A 940 -31.22 4.93 -11.29
C SER A 940 -30.14 3.97 -10.79
N ALA A 941 -29.16 3.61 -11.62
CA ALA A 941 -28.08 2.71 -11.28
C ALA A 941 -26.77 3.09 -11.97
N ALA A 942 -25.66 3.02 -11.23
CA ALA A 942 -24.31 3.26 -11.75
C ALA A 942 -23.31 2.29 -11.11
N THR A 943 -22.20 2.08 -11.80
CA THR A 943 -21.05 1.29 -11.31
C THR A 943 -19.77 2.09 -11.53
N LEU A 944 -18.84 1.97 -10.59
CA LEU A 944 -17.51 2.58 -10.64
C LEU A 944 -16.47 1.49 -10.88
N LYS A 945 -15.70 1.62 -11.95
CA LYS A 945 -14.51 0.82 -12.22
C LYS A 945 -13.26 1.62 -11.86
N LEU A 946 -12.42 1.09 -10.97
CA LEU A 946 -11.14 1.66 -10.57
C LEU A 946 -10.01 0.77 -11.09
N THR A 947 -8.94 1.38 -11.61
CA THR A 947 -7.76 0.66 -12.12
C THR A 947 -6.52 1.07 -11.32
N CYS A 948 -5.78 0.08 -10.82
CA CYS A 948 -4.55 0.34 -10.10
C CYS A 948 -3.45 0.84 -11.06
N ALA A 949 -2.86 2.00 -10.77
CA ALA A 949 -1.75 2.58 -11.55
C ALA A 949 -0.46 1.76 -11.46
N ASN A 950 -0.31 0.98 -10.39
CA ASN A 950 0.92 0.27 -10.06
C ASN A 950 0.94 -1.18 -10.63
N CYS A 951 -0.21 -1.84 -10.85
CA CYS A 951 -0.28 -3.20 -11.46
C CYS A 951 -1.35 -3.41 -12.53
N GLY A 952 -2.20 -2.42 -12.81
CA GLY A 952 -3.25 -2.54 -13.84
C GLY A 952 -4.48 -3.36 -13.44
N LYS A 953 -4.54 -3.94 -12.23
CA LYS A 953 -5.73 -4.64 -11.72
C LYS A 953 -6.94 -3.70 -11.68
N THR A 954 -8.09 -4.19 -12.15
CA THR A 954 -9.33 -3.40 -12.17
C THR A 954 -10.36 -3.98 -11.23
N ILE A 955 -10.95 -3.12 -10.40
CA ILE A 955 -12.08 -3.47 -9.53
C ILE A 955 -13.34 -2.73 -10.00
N THR A 956 -14.50 -3.33 -9.79
CA THR A 956 -15.80 -2.72 -10.08
C THR A 956 -16.65 -2.70 -8.81
N LYS A 957 -17.27 -1.57 -8.51
CA LYS A 957 -18.15 -1.37 -7.35
C LYS A 957 -19.48 -0.80 -7.80
N ASP A 958 -20.59 -1.30 -7.25
CA ASP A 958 -21.91 -0.71 -7.45
C ASP A 958 -22.01 0.62 -6.70
N ALA A 959 -22.67 1.60 -7.32
CA ALA A 959 -22.80 2.94 -6.78
C ALA A 959 -24.20 3.26 -6.28
N THR A 960 -24.26 4.03 -5.20
CA THR A 960 -25.52 4.49 -4.60
C THR A 960 -25.90 5.86 -5.16
N ILE A 961 -27.15 6.02 -5.61
CA ILE A 961 -27.67 7.35 -6.02
C ILE A 961 -28.00 8.16 -4.77
N THR A 962 -27.25 9.23 -4.54
CA THR A 962 -27.32 10.02 -3.30
C THR A 962 -28.13 11.31 -3.43
N SER A 963 -28.37 11.81 -4.66
CA SER A 963 -29.23 12.98 -4.89
C SER A 963 -29.80 13.06 -6.31
N GLU A 964 -30.99 13.66 -6.42
CA GLU A 964 -31.71 13.97 -7.66
C GLU A 964 -32.21 15.43 -7.64
N ILE A 965 -31.91 16.22 -8.68
CA ILE A 965 -32.31 17.64 -8.79
C ILE A 965 -32.98 17.87 -10.15
N THR A 966 -34.19 18.44 -10.19
CA THR A 966 -34.95 18.67 -11.45
C THR A 966 -35.18 20.15 -11.75
N VAL A 967 -35.00 20.53 -13.03
CA VAL A 967 -35.38 21.80 -13.65
C VAL A 967 -36.39 21.51 -14.77
N GLU A 968 -37.61 22.03 -14.66
CA GLU A 968 -38.73 21.70 -15.56
C GLU A 968 -38.59 22.33 -16.97
N PRO A 969 -39.05 21.65 -18.05
CA PRO A 969 -39.05 22.18 -19.41
C PRO A 969 -40.12 23.26 -19.64
N THR A 970 -39.90 24.10 -20.66
CA THR A 970 -40.88 25.08 -21.16
C THR A 970 -41.16 24.85 -22.65
N THR A 971 -42.07 25.63 -23.25
CA THR A 971 -42.34 25.60 -24.69
C THR A 971 -41.20 26.15 -25.56
N THR A 972 -40.18 26.77 -24.95
CA THR A 972 -39.03 27.39 -25.65
C THR A 972 -37.67 26.94 -25.13
N THR A 973 -37.61 26.20 -24.01
CA THR A 973 -36.36 25.70 -23.41
C THR A 973 -36.59 24.28 -22.89
N THR A 974 -35.68 23.35 -23.19
CA THR A 974 -35.68 22.01 -22.59
C THR A 974 -35.42 22.08 -21.09
N GLY A 975 -35.96 21.14 -20.32
CA GLY A 975 -35.68 20.96 -18.88
C GLY A 975 -34.47 20.05 -18.66
N THR A 976 -34.00 19.91 -17.43
CA THR A 976 -32.88 19.01 -17.08
C THR A 976 -33.06 18.42 -15.69
N ARG A 977 -32.82 17.12 -15.55
CA ARG A 977 -32.79 16.40 -14.28
C ARG A 977 -31.41 15.81 -14.06
N VAL A 978 -30.82 16.00 -12.87
CA VAL A 978 -29.43 15.63 -12.55
C VAL A 978 -29.41 14.61 -11.43
N TYR A 979 -28.79 13.46 -11.68
CA TYR A 979 -28.59 12.37 -10.72
C TYR A 979 -27.13 12.35 -10.27
N THR A 980 -26.86 12.12 -8.98
CA THR A 980 -25.49 11.96 -8.42
C THR A 980 -25.33 10.57 -7.83
N ALA A 981 -24.34 9.82 -8.32
CA ALA A 981 -23.93 8.53 -7.77
C ALA A 981 -22.66 8.67 -6.93
N THR A 982 -22.57 7.89 -5.84
CA THR A 982 -21.47 7.90 -4.89
C THR A 982 -20.99 6.48 -4.56
N VAL A 983 -19.67 6.29 -4.47
CA VAL A 983 -19.00 5.06 -4.00
C VAL A 983 -17.90 5.44 -3.01
N THR A 984 -17.84 4.75 -1.88
CA THR A 984 -16.72 4.85 -0.93
C THR A 984 -15.86 3.59 -1.01
N PHE A 985 -14.57 3.74 -1.27
CA PHE A 985 -13.62 2.63 -1.39
C PHE A 985 -12.22 3.06 -0.93
N ASN A 986 -11.53 2.25 -0.12
CA ASN A 986 -10.23 2.54 0.50
C ASN A 986 -10.12 3.95 1.11
N GLY A 987 -11.12 4.35 1.91
CA GLY A 987 -11.16 5.66 2.57
C GLY A 987 -11.42 6.87 1.65
N ASN A 988 -11.51 6.67 0.34
CA ASN A 988 -11.79 7.72 -0.65
C ASN A 988 -13.25 7.68 -1.10
N THR A 989 -13.86 8.86 -1.28
CA THR A 989 -15.23 9.01 -1.78
C THR A 989 -15.20 9.50 -3.23
N TYR A 990 -15.75 8.70 -4.13
CA TYR A 990 -15.86 8.99 -5.55
C TYR A 990 -17.30 9.37 -5.89
N THR A 991 -17.49 10.44 -6.66
CA THR A 991 -18.81 10.88 -7.13
C THR A 991 -18.85 11.08 -8.63
N ASN A 992 -20.02 10.88 -9.24
CA ASN A 992 -20.27 11.17 -10.65
C ASN A 992 -21.71 11.60 -10.85
N THR A 993 -21.95 12.49 -11.82
CA THR A 993 -23.28 13.00 -12.13
C THR A 993 -23.72 12.63 -13.54
N LYS A 994 -25.01 12.36 -13.71
CA LYS A 994 -25.64 12.11 -15.01
C LYS A 994 -26.86 12.99 -15.20
N ASN A 995 -26.91 13.67 -16.35
CA ASN A 995 -27.98 14.60 -16.69
C ASN A 995 -28.96 13.91 -17.66
N GLU A 996 -30.25 14.01 -17.36
CA GLU A 996 -31.36 13.70 -18.25
C GLU A 996 -31.93 15.01 -18.82
N THR A 997 -31.97 15.16 -20.15
CA THR A 997 -32.61 16.31 -20.81
C THR A 997 -34.10 16.05 -21.00
N LEU A 998 -34.93 16.93 -20.45
CA LEU A 998 -36.39 16.86 -20.60
C LEU A 998 -36.81 17.67 -21.85
N PRO A 999 -37.54 17.10 -22.82
CA PRO A 999 -37.86 17.76 -24.09
C PRO A 999 -38.81 18.97 -23.92
N MET A 1000 -38.78 19.90 -24.87
CA MET A 1000 -39.72 21.04 -24.93
C MET A 1000 -41.16 20.55 -25.16
N VAL A 1001 -42.15 21.32 -24.70
CA VAL A 1001 -43.58 20.97 -24.86
C VAL A 1001 -44.14 21.54 -26.19
N ASP A 1002 -44.52 20.67 -27.14
CA ASP A 1002 -45.23 21.02 -28.41
C ASP A 1002 -46.76 20.97 -28.24
N ASN A 1003 -47.49 21.94 -28.83
CA ASN A 1003 -48.92 22.21 -28.61
C ASN A 1003 -49.84 21.91 -29.83
N SER A 1004 -49.35 21.17 -30.83
CA SER A 1004 -50.10 20.81 -32.06
C SER A 1004 -51.02 19.56 -31.89
N ILE A 1005 -52.15 19.50 -32.61
CA ILE A 1005 -53.12 18.37 -32.57
C ILE A 1005 -53.00 17.51 -33.84
N THR A 1006 -52.86 16.19 -33.68
CA THR A 1006 -52.74 15.20 -34.78
C THR A 1006 -53.93 14.22 -34.76
N THR A 1007 -54.45 13.79 -35.93
CA THR A 1007 -55.59 12.85 -36.06
C THR A 1007 -55.14 11.48 -36.61
N VAL A 1008 -55.61 10.36 -36.02
CA VAL A 1008 -55.25 8.98 -36.41
C VAL A 1008 -56.50 8.17 -36.81
N PRO A 1009 -56.61 7.67 -38.06
CA PRO A 1009 -57.79 6.92 -38.55
C PRO A 1009 -57.88 5.46 -38.05
N ARG A 1010 -59.08 4.88 -38.09
CA ARG A 1010 -59.41 3.50 -37.64
C ARG A 1010 -58.84 2.40 -38.56
N VAL A 1011 -58.39 1.28 -37.98
CA VAL A 1011 -57.88 0.06 -38.66
C VAL A 1011 -58.45 -1.22 -38.01
N GLU A 1012 -58.86 -2.23 -38.79
CA GLU A 1012 -59.44 -3.49 -38.28
C GLU A 1012 -58.38 -4.61 -38.04
N PRO A 1013 -58.57 -5.55 -37.07
CA PRO A 1013 -57.58 -6.59 -36.70
C PRO A 1013 -57.55 -7.82 -37.64
N SER A 1014 -56.50 -8.66 -37.52
CA SER A 1014 -56.30 -9.94 -38.23
C SER A 1014 -55.97 -11.12 -37.27
N CYS A 1015 -55.73 -12.34 -37.79
CA CYS A 1015 -55.42 -13.53 -36.98
C CYS A 1015 -54.18 -13.38 -36.10
N THR A 1016 -53.23 -12.53 -36.48
CA THR A 1016 -51.94 -12.37 -35.79
C THR A 1016 -51.61 -10.92 -35.40
N ALA A 1017 -52.38 -9.92 -35.86
CA ALA A 1017 -52.12 -8.50 -35.56
C ALA A 1017 -53.37 -7.73 -35.12
N ASN A 1018 -53.20 -6.86 -34.11
CA ASN A 1018 -54.24 -5.98 -33.58
C ASN A 1018 -54.58 -4.82 -34.56
N GLY A 1019 -55.81 -4.30 -34.51
CA GLY A 1019 -56.25 -3.04 -35.13
C GLY A 1019 -56.38 -1.89 -34.11
N ASN A 1020 -57.01 -0.77 -34.50
CA ASN A 1020 -57.24 0.40 -33.63
C ASN A 1020 -58.48 1.24 -34.03
N ILE A 1021 -59.03 2.04 -33.10
CA ILE A 1021 -60.13 3.01 -33.34
C ILE A 1021 -59.63 4.35 -33.94
N LEU A 1022 -60.53 5.29 -34.28
CA LEU A 1022 -60.20 6.68 -34.64
C LEU A 1022 -59.93 7.51 -33.36
N TYR A 1023 -58.79 8.22 -33.28
CA TYR A 1023 -58.45 9.06 -32.12
C TYR A 1023 -57.52 10.24 -32.49
N TYR A 1024 -57.28 11.16 -31.54
CA TYR A 1024 -56.49 12.40 -31.71
C TYR A 1024 -55.37 12.47 -30.67
N ILE A 1025 -54.27 13.15 -30.99
CA ILE A 1025 -53.10 13.30 -30.13
C ILE A 1025 -52.76 14.78 -29.94
N LYS A 1026 -52.63 15.22 -28.69
CA LYS A 1026 -52.18 16.56 -28.31
C LYS A 1026 -51.24 16.45 -27.12
N ASN A 1027 -50.04 17.03 -27.22
CA ASN A 1027 -49.02 17.03 -26.16
C ASN A 1027 -48.70 15.62 -25.61
N GLY A 1028 -48.69 14.60 -26.48
CA GLY A 1028 -48.42 13.20 -26.10
C GLY A 1028 -49.57 12.46 -25.41
N LYS A 1029 -50.74 13.08 -25.26
CA LYS A 1029 -51.96 12.47 -24.71
C LYS A 1029 -52.95 12.14 -25.83
N TYR A 1030 -53.75 11.10 -25.64
CA TYR A 1030 -54.70 10.59 -26.62
C TYR A 1030 -56.11 11.05 -26.29
N TYR A 1031 -56.93 11.33 -27.31
CA TYR A 1031 -58.28 11.85 -27.14
C TYR A 1031 -59.24 11.18 -28.10
N SER A 1032 -60.48 10.93 -27.65
CA SER A 1032 -61.52 10.34 -28.50
C SER A 1032 -62.23 11.37 -29.40
N ASP A 1033 -61.98 12.67 -29.18
CA ASP A 1033 -62.64 13.77 -29.91
C ASP A 1033 -61.65 14.82 -30.45
N SER A 1034 -62.03 15.48 -31.55
CA SER A 1034 -61.16 16.41 -32.27
C SER A 1034 -60.83 17.70 -31.53
N TYR A 1035 -61.56 18.03 -30.46
CA TYR A 1035 -61.29 19.22 -29.63
C TYR A 1035 -60.36 18.91 -28.45
N CYS A 1036 -59.94 17.64 -28.31
CA CYS A 1036 -59.09 17.16 -27.21
C CYS A 1036 -59.68 17.43 -25.82
N THR A 1037 -60.97 17.14 -25.66
CA THR A 1037 -61.70 17.37 -24.41
C THR A 1037 -61.90 16.11 -23.58
N VAL A 1038 -61.86 14.94 -24.22
CA VAL A 1038 -62.00 13.63 -23.58
C VAL A 1038 -60.71 12.83 -23.78
N GLU A 1039 -59.83 12.86 -22.77
CA GLU A 1039 -58.57 12.13 -22.77
C GLU A 1039 -58.82 10.63 -22.56
N ILE A 1040 -58.13 9.79 -23.34
CA ILE A 1040 -58.16 8.33 -23.29
C ILE A 1040 -56.74 7.77 -23.18
N SER A 1041 -56.59 6.52 -22.74
CA SER A 1041 -55.27 5.87 -22.70
C SER A 1041 -54.91 5.25 -24.05
N LEU A 1042 -53.62 4.96 -24.29
CA LEU A 1042 -53.19 4.30 -25.53
C LEU A 1042 -53.81 2.90 -25.69
N SER A 1043 -53.97 2.15 -24.60
CA SER A 1043 -54.59 0.81 -24.64
C SER A 1043 -56.04 0.85 -25.08
N ASP A 1044 -56.78 1.92 -24.75
CA ASP A 1044 -58.17 2.08 -25.18
C ASP A 1044 -58.28 2.29 -26.70
N THR A 1045 -57.16 2.55 -27.39
CA THR A 1045 -57.17 2.71 -28.83
C THR A 1045 -57.15 1.38 -29.59
N VAL A 1046 -56.77 0.26 -28.95
CA VAL A 1046 -56.40 -1.01 -29.60
C VAL A 1046 -57.58 -1.98 -29.71
N ILE A 1047 -57.70 -2.66 -30.87
CA ILE A 1047 -58.63 -3.76 -31.14
C ILE A 1047 -57.81 -5.08 -31.28
N PRO A 1048 -57.93 -6.08 -30.39
CA PRO A 1048 -57.04 -7.27 -30.40
C PRO A 1048 -57.18 -8.22 -31.63
N ALA A 1049 -56.11 -8.99 -31.91
CA ALA A 1049 -56.02 -10.03 -32.95
C ALA A 1049 -56.89 -11.27 -32.67
N THR A 1050 -57.26 -12.03 -33.71
CA THR A 1050 -58.32 -13.05 -33.62
C THR A 1050 -57.90 -14.51 -33.33
N GLY A 1051 -56.62 -14.90 -33.40
CA GLY A 1051 -56.11 -16.24 -32.99
C GLY A 1051 -56.31 -17.43 -33.97
N HIS A 1052 -55.66 -18.58 -33.71
CA HIS A 1052 -55.72 -19.81 -34.55
C HIS A 1052 -56.73 -20.86 -34.03
N THR A 1053 -57.52 -21.44 -34.94
CA THR A 1053 -58.45 -22.57 -34.69
C THR A 1053 -58.15 -23.74 -35.64
N HIS A 1054 -58.06 -24.95 -35.11
CA HIS A 1054 -57.82 -26.18 -35.87
C HIS A 1054 -59.07 -27.05 -35.83
N GLU A 1055 -59.89 -27.04 -36.88
CA GLU A 1055 -61.08 -27.89 -37.02
C GLU A 1055 -60.89 -28.86 -38.21
N GLY A 1056 -60.79 -30.18 -37.93
CA GLY A 1056 -60.75 -31.22 -38.96
C GLY A 1056 -60.09 -32.53 -38.51
N ASN A 1057 -60.59 -33.67 -39.02
CA ASN A 1057 -60.25 -35.06 -38.65
C ASN A 1057 -58.75 -35.30 -38.41
N VAL A 1058 -58.37 -35.65 -37.18
CA VAL A 1058 -57.01 -36.13 -36.87
C VAL A 1058 -56.74 -37.38 -37.68
N ILE A 1059 -55.66 -37.37 -38.46
CA ILE A 1059 -55.20 -38.55 -39.18
C ILE A 1059 -54.40 -39.39 -38.19
N VAL A 1060 -54.85 -40.62 -37.95
CA VAL A 1060 -54.17 -41.61 -37.09
C VAL A 1060 -53.50 -42.63 -38.00
N SER A 1061 -52.19 -42.81 -37.85
CA SER A 1061 -51.42 -43.86 -38.53
C SER A 1061 -50.70 -44.74 -37.50
N LYS A 1062 -50.11 -45.87 -37.92
CA LYS A 1062 -49.34 -46.76 -37.03
C LYS A 1062 -48.22 -46.06 -36.25
N SER A 1063 -47.77 -44.89 -36.69
CA SER A 1063 -46.63 -44.18 -36.10
C SER A 1063 -46.91 -42.72 -35.71
N ASN A 1064 -48.03 -42.10 -36.13
CA ASN A 1064 -48.26 -40.66 -35.90
C ASN A 1064 -49.75 -40.27 -35.76
N LEU A 1065 -50.01 -39.17 -35.02
CA LEU A 1065 -51.25 -38.37 -34.96
C LEU A 1065 -51.02 -36.98 -35.58
N SER A 1066 -51.81 -36.54 -36.56
CA SER A 1066 -51.63 -35.20 -37.19
C SER A 1066 -52.92 -34.44 -37.51
N ALA A 1067 -52.91 -33.10 -37.42
CA ALA A 1067 -54.03 -32.20 -37.77
C ALA A 1067 -53.57 -30.85 -38.37
N THR A 1068 -54.40 -30.21 -39.22
CA THR A 1068 -54.06 -28.98 -39.98
C THR A 1068 -55.02 -27.81 -39.67
N CYS A 1069 -54.50 -26.57 -39.51
CA CYS A 1069 -55.29 -25.37 -39.22
C CYS A 1069 -56.16 -24.97 -40.41
N SER A 1070 -57.47 -24.79 -40.19
CA SER A 1070 -58.42 -24.47 -41.26
C SER A 1070 -58.37 -23.00 -41.72
N THR A 1071 -57.73 -22.11 -40.95
CA THR A 1071 -57.67 -20.66 -41.24
C THR A 1071 -56.35 -20.23 -41.88
N CYS A 1072 -55.22 -20.85 -41.51
CA CYS A 1072 -53.89 -20.51 -42.08
C CYS A 1072 -53.19 -21.67 -42.81
N GLY A 1073 -53.67 -22.92 -42.69
CA GLY A 1073 -53.16 -24.06 -43.46
C GLY A 1073 -51.94 -24.81 -42.89
N GLU A 1074 -51.45 -24.46 -41.70
CA GLU A 1074 -50.30 -25.12 -41.06
C GLU A 1074 -50.65 -26.49 -40.43
N THR A 1075 -49.80 -27.53 -40.57
CA THR A 1075 -50.03 -28.91 -40.07
C THR A 1075 -49.15 -29.27 -38.87
N TYR A 1076 -49.76 -29.82 -37.82
CA TYR A 1076 -49.10 -30.26 -36.59
C TYR A 1076 -49.15 -31.80 -36.44
N THR A 1077 -48.03 -32.45 -36.09
CA THR A 1077 -47.89 -33.92 -36.02
C THR A 1077 -47.19 -34.39 -34.72
N ILE A 1078 -47.68 -35.47 -34.11
CA ILE A 1078 -47.13 -36.14 -32.91
C ILE A 1078 -46.81 -37.61 -33.27
N GLU A 1079 -45.63 -38.13 -32.91
CA GLU A 1079 -45.28 -39.55 -33.06
C GLU A 1079 -45.86 -40.41 -31.93
N VAL A 1080 -46.36 -41.61 -32.23
CA VAL A 1080 -46.98 -42.54 -31.25
C VAL A 1080 -46.10 -43.79 -31.03
N ASP A 1081 -46.01 -44.26 -29.78
CA ASP A 1081 -45.26 -45.46 -29.37
C ASP A 1081 -46.15 -46.59 -28.80
N SER A 1082 -45.65 -47.84 -28.83
CA SER A 1082 -46.41 -49.05 -28.44
C SER A 1082 -46.75 -49.19 -26.97
N THR A 1083 -46.36 -48.22 -26.15
CA THR A 1083 -46.62 -48.21 -24.70
C THR A 1083 -47.57 -47.10 -24.29
N THR A 1084 -47.97 -46.22 -25.20
CA THR A 1084 -48.77 -45.04 -24.88
C THR A 1084 -50.24 -45.25 -25.24
N ILE A 1085 -51.11 -44.91 -24.30
CA ILE A 1085 -52.56 -45.01 -24.39
C ILE A 1085 -53.12 -43.58 -24.46
N TYR A 1086 -53.94 -43.32 -25.46
CA TYR A 1086 -54.59 -42.04 -25.69
C TYR A 1086 -56.09 -42.12 -25.35
N PHE A 1087 -56.61 -41.07 -24.74
CA PHE A 1087 -57.99 -40.93 -24.31
C PHE A 1087 -58.60 -39.68 -24.93
N VAL A 1088 -59.62 -39.84 -25.77
CA VAL A 1088 -60.43 -38.72 -26.27
C VAL A 1088 -61.47 -38.41 -25.21
N ASN A 1089 -61.42 -37.20 -24.67
CA ASN A 1089 -62.28 -36.77 -23.59
C ASN A 1089 -63.59 -36.21 -24.15
N THR A 1090 -64.49 -37.08 -24.64
CA THR A 1090 -65.76 -36.60 -25.23
C THR A 1090 -66.76 -36.11 -24.20
N SER A 1091 -66.55 -36.48 -22.93
CA SER A 1091 -67.31 -35.98 -21.80
C SER A 1091 -66.83 -34.61 -21.26
N ASP A 1092 -65.84 -33.98 -21.91
CA ASP A 1092 -65.26 -32.69 -21.55
C ASP A 1092 -64.84 -32.59 -20.06
N TRP A 1093 -64.29 -33.66 -19.52
CA TRP A 1093 -63.75 -33.71 -18.17
C TRP A 1093 -62.63 -32.69 -17.97
N ALA A 1094 -62.71 -31.93 -16.88
CA ALA A 1094 -61.74 -30.88 -16.58
C ALA A 1094 -60.37 -31.44 -16.17
N ASN A 1095 -60.33 -32.57 -15.45
CA ASN A 1095 -59.12 -33.15 -14.88
C ASN A 1095 -59.05 -34.65 -15.16
N VAL A 1096 -58.60 -35.02 -16.36
CA VAL A 1096 -58.52 -36.41 -16.79
C VAL A 1096 -57.38 -37.15 -16.09
N THR A 1097 -57.69 -38.30 -15.50
CA THR A 1097 -56.76 -39.18 -14.79
C THR A 1097 -56.90 -40.64 -15.25
N ALA A 1098 -55.84 -41.44 -15.11
CA ALA A 1098 -55.77 -42.84 -15.51
C ALA A 1098 -55.33 -43.74 -14.34
N TYR A 1099 -56.16 -44.73 -13.99
CA TYR A 1099 -55.88 -45.76 -12.99
C TYR A 1099 -55.75 -47.13 -13.68
N ALA A 1100 -54.58 -47.75 -13.62
CA ALA A 1100 -54.26 -48.97 -14.37
C ALA A 1100 -53.72 -50.08 -13.45
N TRP A 1101 -54.01 -51.36 -13.74
CA TRP A 1101 -53.60 -52.49 -12.89
C TRP A 1101 -53.43 -53.83 -13.64
N LYS A 1102 -52.83 -54.81 -12.96
CA LYS A 1102 -52.63 -56.20 -13.45
C LYS A 1102 -53.64 -57.18 -12.85
N GLY A 1103 -54.08 -58.16 -13.64
CA GLY A 1103 -54.93 -59.27 -13.17
C GLY A 1103 -56.31 -58.83 -12.67
N GLU A 1104 -56.81 -59.45 -11.60
CA GLU A 1104 -58.13 -59.13 -10.98
C GLU A 1104 -58.07 -57.99 -9.93
N GLY A 1105 -56.91 -57.36 -9.71
CA GLY A 1105 -56.73 -56.24 -8.78
C GLY A 1105 -56.39 -56.63 -7.33
N GLY A 1106 -55.67 -55.76 -6.62
CA GLY A 1106 -55.20 -55.94 -5.23
C GLY A 1106 -54.00 -55.04 -4.89
N GLU A 1107 -53.86 -54.66 -3.62
CA GLU A 1107 -52.86 -53.68 -3.15
C GLU A 1107 -51.43 -54.05 -3.61
N GLY A 1108 -50.78 -53.14 -4.35
CA GLY A 1108 -49.43 -53.33 -4.92
C GLY A 1108 -49.39 -53.78 -6.39
N ASN A 1109 -50.53 -53.92 -7.06
CA ASN A 1109 -50.61 -54.31 -8.49
C ASN A 1109 -51.19 -53.21 -9.40
N GLN A 1110 -51.24 -51.96 -8.93
CA GLN A 1110 -51.83 -50.82 -9.62
C GLN A 1110 -50.84 -49.67 -9.77
N ASN A 1111 -51.04 -48.84 -10.81
CA ASN A 1111 -50.15 -47.73 -11.15
C ASN A 1111 -50.11 -46.62 -10.09
N HIS A 1112 -51.17 -46.48 -9.32
CA HIS A 1112 -51.29 -45.50 -8.25
C HIS A 1112 -52.43 -45.91 -7.29
N ALA A 1113 -52.67 -45.13 -6.24
CA ALA A 1113 -53.94 -45.16 -5.51
C ALA A 1113 -55.06 -44.51 -6.34
N TRP A 1114 -56.30 -44.98 -6.14
CA TRP A 1114 -57.49 -44.42 -6.80
C TRP A 1114 -57.60 -42.92 -6.48
N PRO A 1115 -57.86 -42.02 -7.46
CA PRO A 1115 -58.40 -42.26 -8.81
C PRO A 1115 -57.38 -42.39 -9.95
N GLY A 1116 -56.10 -42.60 -9.66
CA GLY A 1116 -55.04 -42.73 -10.67
C GLY A 1116 -54.23 -41.45 -10.87
N ILE A 1117 -53.43 -41.42 -11.94
CA ILE A 1117 -52.51 -40.31 -12.24
C ILE A 1117 -53.12 -39.35 -13.27
N ALA A 1118 -52.80 -38.06 -13.22
CA ALA A 1118 -53.23 -37.09 -14.23
C ALA A 1118 -52.66 -37.42 -15.62
N MET A 1119 -53.50 -37.35 -16.64
CA MET A 1119 -53.10 -37.55 -18.04
C MET A 1119 -52.65 -36.23 -18.68
N THR A 1120 -51.78 -36.32 -19.68
CA THR A 1120 -51.22 -35.15 -20.39
C THR A 1120 -52.10 -34.75 -21.57
N ASP A 1121 -52.58 -33.49 -21.62
CA ASP A 1121 -53.27 -32.91 -22.78
C ASP A 1121 -52.27 -32.81 -23.95
N THR A 1122 -52.61 -33.41 -25.08
CA THR A 1122 -51.73 -33.44 -26.26
C THR A 1122 -51.81 -32.15 -27.07
N GLY A 1123 -52.76 -31.26 -26.78
CA GLY A 1123 -53.06 -30.08 -27.59
C GLY A 1123 -53.82 -30.37 -28.89
N LEU A 1124 -54.09 -31.65 -29.18
CA LEU A 1124 -54.89 -32.09 -30.31
C LEU A 1124 -56.36 -32.28 -29.92
N THR A 1125 -57.26 -32.08 -30.88
CA THR A 1125 -58.68 -32.38 -30.74
C THR A 1125 -59.13 -33.39 -31.80
N TYR A 1126 -59.90 -34.40 -31.41
CA TYR A 1126 -60.59 -35.32 -32.32
C TYR A 1126 -62.09 -35.03 -32.29
N ASN A 1127 -62.66 -34.65 -33.43
CA ASN A 1127 -64.06 -34.20 -33.54
C ASN A 1127 -64.45 -33.12 -32.51
N GLY A 1128 -63.52 -32.19 -32.24
CA GLY A 1128 -63.72 -31.09 -31.29
C GLY A 1128 -63.39 -31.42 -29.83
N HIS A 1129 -63.17 -32.69 -29.49
CA HIS A 1129 -62.85 -33.11 -28.12
C HIS A 1129 -61.35 -33.31 -27.91
N LYS A 1130 -60.83 -32.88 -26.77
CA LYS A 1130 -59.41 -32.95 -26.44
C LYS A 1130 -58.92 -34.39 -26.29
N ILE A 1131 -57.69 -34.64 -26.73
CA ILE A 1131 -57.02 -35.94 -26.58
C ILE A 1131 -55.94 -35.84 -25.49
N TYR A 1132 -56.00 -36.77 -24.55
CA TYR A 1132 -55.04 -36.93 -23.46
C TYR A 1132 -54.21 -38.20 -23.65
N SER A 1133 -53.04 -38.27 -23.03
CA SER A 1133 -52.15 -39.44 -23.12
C SER A 1133 -51.66 -39.96 -21.76
N TYR A 1134 -51.46 -41.28 -21.67
CA TYR A 1134 -50.91 -42.00 -20.52
C TYR A 1134 -49.97 -43.11 -21.00
N LYS A 1135 -48.76 -43.18 -20.46
CA LYS A 1135 -47.75 -44.17 -20.87
C LYS A 1135 -47.73 -45.38 -19.92
N ASN A 1136 -48.08 -46.55 -20.44
CA ASN A 1136 -48.11 -47.84 -19.74
C ASN A 1136 -46.80 -48.60 -19.92
N THR A 1137 -45.74 -48.18 -19.23
CA THR A 1137 -44.42 -48.84 -19.28
C THR A 1137 -44.35 -50.13 -18.47
N GLU A 1138 -45.25 -50.32 -17.50
CA GLU A 1138 -45.17 -51.44 -16.55
C GLU A 1138 -46.02 -52.66 -16.95
N GLY A 1139 -46.66 -52.61 -18.11
CA GLY A 1139 -47.42 -53.74 -18.66
C GLY A 1139 -48.72 -54.02 -17.92
N TYR A 1140 -49.43 -52.97 -17.48
CA TYR A 1140 -50.76 -53.10 -16.92
C TYR A 1140 -51.74 -53.68 -17.94
N THR A 1141 -52.65 -54.53 -17.49
CA THR A 1141 -53.60 -55.26 -18.35
C THR A 1141 -55.02 -54.69 -18.26
N LYS A 1142 -55.28 -53.79 -17.32
CA LYS A 1142 -56.57 -53.13 -17.09
C LYS A 1142 -56.37 -51.64 -16.84
N ILE A 1143 -57.33 -50.80 -17.23
CA ILE A 1143 -57.30 -49.34 -17.01
C ILE A 1143 -58.71 -48.76 -16.86
N ILE A 1144 -58.84 -47.72 -16.04
CA ILE A 1144 -60.02 -46.87 -15.90
C ILE A 1144 -59.57 -45.42 -16.09
N PHE A 1145 -60.33 -44.65 -16.86
CA PHE A 1145 -60.16 -43.19 -16.96
C PHE A 1145 -61.19 -42.50 -16.07
N SER A 1146 -60.79 -41.41 -15.41
CA SER A 1146 -61.69 -40.67 -14.53
C SER A 1146 -61.44 -39.17 -14.55
N ASN A 1147 -62.46 -38.39 -14.22
CA ASN A 1147 -62.33 -36.96 -13.94
C ASN A 1147 -61.90 -36.74 -12.48
N SER A 1148 -60.68 -37.17 -12.14
CA SER A 1148 -60.15 -37.15 -10.78
C SER A 1148 -61.10 -37.80 -9.76
N GLY A 1149 -61.67 -38.95 -10.12
CA GLY A 1149 -62.56 -39.74 -9.27
C GLY A 1149 -64.01 -39.28 -9.17
N SER A 1150 -64.40 -38.15 -9.78
CA SER A 1150 -65.78 -37.63 -9.74
C SER A 1150 -66.74 -38.35 -10.69
N SER A 1151 -66.23 -38.74 -11.86
CA SER A 1151 -66.90 -39.55 -12.90
C SER A 1151 -65.85 -40.44 -13.54
N GLN A 1152 -66.22 -41.65 -13.99
CA GLN A 1152 -65.25 -42.61 -14.53
C GLN A 1152 -65.83 -43.50 -15.64
N THR A 1153 -64.95 -44.06 -16.46
CA THR A 1153 -65.29 -45.15 -17.39
C THR A 1153 -65.53 -46.46 -16.63
N ALA A 1154 -66.08 -47.46 -17.32
CA ALA A 1154 -66.01 -48.84 -16.84
C ALA A 1154 -64.55 -49.34 -16.86
N ASP A 1155 -64.28 -50.48 -16.21
CA ASP A 1155 -62.99 -51.16 -16.21
C ASP A 1155 -62.66 -51.67 -17.61
N LEU A 1156 -61.63 -51.10 -18.23
CA LEU A 1156 -61.23 -51.43 -19.58
C LEU A 1156 -60.05 -52.41 -19.58
N THR A 1157 -59.99 -53.29 -20.58
CA THR A 1157 -58.87 -54.24 -20.74
C THR A 1157 -57.86 -53.71 -21.73
N ILE A 1158 -56.61 -53.49 -21.29
CA ILE A 1158 -55.53 -53.05 -22.19
C ILE A 1158 -55.15 -54.24 -23.08
N PRO A 1159 -55.33 -54.16 -24.41
CA PRO A 1159 -55.02 -55.28 -25.29
C PRO A 1159 -53.50 -55.50 -25.41
N THR A 1160 -53.07 -56.73 -25.70
CA THR A 1160 -51.63 -57.10 -25.71
C THR A 1160 -50.96 -57.01 -27.07
N ASP A 1161 -51.73 -56.85 -28.16
CA ASP A 1161 -51.26 -57.15 -29.52
C ASP A 1161 -51.24 -55.95 -30.49
N ALA A 1162 -51.28 -54.69 -30.03
CA ALA A 1162 -51.17 -53.50 -30.92
C ALA A 1162 -50.37 -52.32 -30.32
N ASN A 1163 -49.81 -51.49 -31.22
CA ASN A 1163 -48.83 -50.46 -30.91
C ASN A 1163 -49.39 -49.03 -30.66
N CYS A 1164 -50.71 -48.82 -30.62
CA CYS A 1164 -51.30 -47.53 -30.20
C CYS A 1164 -52.81 -47.71 -29.91
N TYR A 1165 -53.31 -47.14 -28.81
CA TYR A 1165 -54.73 -47.20 -28.42
C TYR A 1165 -55.30 -45.80 -28.29
N ILE A 1166 -56.42 -45.53 -28.98
CA ILE A 1166 -57.25 -44.35 -28.74
C ILE A 1166 -58.60 -44.84 -28.22
N TYR A 1167 -58.90 -44.51 -26.96
CA TYR A 1167 -60.20 -44.77 -26.36
C TYR A 1167 -61.10 -43.53 -26.48
N ASN A 1168 -62.35 -43.73 -26.85
CA ASN A 1168 -63.40 -42.73 -26.83
C ASN A 1168 -64.57 -43.33 -26.05
N ASP A 1169 -65.09 -42.57 -25.09
CA ASP A 1169 -66.15 -42.89 -24.15
C ASP A 1169 -67.48 -43.36 -24.80
N SER A 1170 -67.60 -43.30 -26.13
CA SER A 1170 -68.76 -43.80 -26.90
C SER A 1170 -68.54 -45.13 -27.67
N PHE A 1171 -67.32 -45.71 -27.73
CA PHE A 1171 -67.03 -46.99 -28.42
C PHE A 1171 -65.98 -47.84 -27.67
N ASP A 1172 -66.09 -49.18 -27.69
CA ASP A 1172 -64.98 -50.05 -27.29
C ASP A 1172 -63.85 -50.01 -28.36
N TYR A 1173 -62.62 -49.79 -27.89
CA TYR A 1173 -61.31 -49.74 -28.60
C TYR A 1173 -61.31 -49.64 -30.14
N VAL A 1174 -60.80 -48.52 -30.67
CA VAL A 1174 -60.46 -48.42 -32.10
C VAL A 1174 -59.08 -49.03 -32.34
N PHE A 1175 -59.03 -50.23 -32.94
CA PHE A 1175 -57.78 -50.78 -33.51
C PHE A 1175 -57.59 -50.25 -34.93
N VAL A 1176 -56.41 -49.69 -35.22
CA VAL A 1176 -56.04 -49.33 -36.59
C VAL A 1176 -54.78 -50.10 -36.99
N GLY A 1177 -55.01 -51.23 -37.66
CA GLY A 1177 -54.02 -51.89 -38.50
C GLY A 1177 -54.30 -51.53 -39.97
N GLU A 1178 -53.32 -50.85 -40.57
CA GLU A 1178 -53.26 -50.30 -41.94
C GLU A 1178 -54.31 -49.26 -42.33
#